data_AF-A0A259LXN0-F1
#
_entry.id   AF-A0A259LXN0-F1
#
_cell.length_a   1.000
_cell.length_b   1.000
_cell.length_c   1.000
_cell.angle_alpha   90.00
_cell.angle_beta   90.00
_cell.angle_gamma   90.00
#
_symmetry.space_group_name_H-M   'P 1'
#
loop_
_entity.id
_entity.type
_entity.pdbx_description
1 polymer ?
#
loop_
_entity_poly.entity_id
_entity_poly.type
_entity_poly.pdbx_seq_one_letter_code
_entity_poly.pdbx_strand_id
1 'polypeptide(L)'
;MLSLARKIFGTVNDRKLKPLQARVNRINALEPIMEALSDQSLKGKTAEFRKRLADGATLDSLLEEAFAVVREAAKRVNNMRHFDVQLMGGMILHSGAIAEMRTGEGKTLVATLAAYLNALEGKGVHVITVNDYLARRDADWMGRIYAALGMTTGVIVHGISEEQRKAGYAADITYGTNNEFGFDYLRDNMKYSLDQMAQRGHHYAIVDEVDSILIDEARTPLIISGPTDDRSELYIAVDSLIPRLEDTDFELDEKQRSVVFTETGTEKMEEWLTELGVLEGSLWEPSNISLVHHSNQALRAHKLYARDKDYIVKDDQVMLIDEFSGRMMEGRRLSEGLHQAIEAKERVDIKPENQTLASITFQNYFRLYKKLAGMTGTALTEASEFADIYKLEVVDLPTNKPVRRMDEDDVVYRTAKAKYAEIIKEVRAANAKGQPILLGTASIEKSELLSHLLTAQRIPHKVLNARHHEQEAFIVAEAGVPGAVTVATNMAGRGTDIQLGGNYEMRLEQERTAKEKALGRELSEGEISLLGAQIKADIEVKKKQALDAGGLYVLGTERHESRRIDNQLRGRTGRQGDPGKSKFYISIEDDLMRIFAADRMDAVMRRLGIKEDEGITHPWMNKAMETSQKKIEERNFEIRKNVLKYDDVINDQRKAIFEQRMEFLRSDDVSDVIEDMRESVIDALVARTMPEKAYAEQWDIAGLEESLQSDLALNLPVREWAAEEGVANEEIAGRIREAVNAHYADLIAQIGPQQMRRIEKQFLLQVLDLRWREHL
;
A
#
# COMPACT_ATOMS: atom_id res chain seq x y z
N MET A 1 19.60 22.39 34.53
CA MET A 1 20.44 21.17 34.54
C MET A 1 20.28 20.32 33.27
N LEU A 2 19.08 20.05 32.76
CA LEU A 2 18.85 19.24 31.54
C LEU A 2 19.52 19.78 30.26
N SER A 3 19.63 21.10 30.05
CA SER A 3 20.28 21.67 28.86
C SER A 3 21.82 21.58 28.89
N LEU A 4 22.42 21.66 30.07
CA LEU A 4 23.88 21.52 30.26
C LEU A 4 24.30 20.06 30.14
N ALA A 5 23.51 19.13 30.70
CA ALA A 5 23.69 17.69 30.52
C ALA A 5 23.49 17.25 29.06
N ARG A 6 22.48 17.78 28.35
CA ARG A 6 22.31 17.55 26.89
C ARG A 6 23.49 18.06 26.06
N LYS A 7 24.07 19.22 26.40
CA LYS A 7 25.27 19.75 25.73
C LYS A 7 26.52 18.90 25.95
N ILE A 8 26.65 18.24 27.10
CA ILE A 8 27.83 17.43 27.45
C ILE A 8 27.70 15.98 26.96
N PHE A 9 26.51 15.38 27.07
CA PHE A 9 26.28 13.96 26.75
C PHE A 9 25.65 13.70 25.38
N GLY A 10 25.17 14.74 24.69
CA GLY A 10 24.40 14.65 23.44
C GLY A 10 23.02 14.00 23.62
N THR A 11 22.21 14.04 22.57
CA THR A 11 21.01 13.20 22.45
C THR A 11 21.38 11.80 21.93
N VAL A 12 20.46 10.84 22.06
CA VAL A 12 20.62 9.51 21.43
C VAL A 12 20.86 9.66 19.93
N ASN A 13 20.19 10.64 19.30
CA ASN A 13 20.36 10.95 17.88
C ASN A 13 21.78 11.48 17.57
N ASP A 14 22.31 12.41 18.36
CA ASP A 14 23.67 12.96 18.14
C ASP A 14 24.75 11.87 18.20
N ARG A 15 24.57 10.88 19.08
CA ARG A 15 25.49 9.73 19.20
C ARG A 15 25.46 8.84 17.96
N LYS A 16 24.31 8.71 17.30
CA LYS A 16 24.16 7.97 16.03
C LYS A 16 24.77 8.72 14.84
N LEU A 17 24.63 10.05 14.81
CA LEU A 17 25.15 10.87 13.71
C LEU A 17 26.67 11.05 13.75
N LYS A 18 27.30 11.04 14.94
CA LYS A 18 28.73 11.28 15.09
C LYS A 18 29.63 10.29 14.29
N PRO A 19 29.39 8.97 14.32
CA PRO A 19 30.10 8.02 13.44
C PRO A 19 29.89 8.30 11.95
N LEU A 20 28.67 8.69 11.55
CA LEU A 20 28.35 9.02 10.16
C LEU A 20 29.14 10.24 9.67
N GLN A 21 29.27 11.28 10.51
CA GLN A 21 30.09 12.45 10.18
C GLN A 21 31.56 12.08 9.92
N ALA A 22 32.12 11.13 10.66
CA ALA A 22 33.47 10.65 10.42
C ALA A 22 33.60 9.95 9.05
N ARG A 23 32.57 9.19 8.63
CA ARG A 23 32.52 8.58 7.28
C ARG A 23 32.36 9.64 6.19
N VAL A 24 31.51 10.65 6.40
CA VAL A 24 31.34 11.80 5.49
C VAL A 24 32.69 12.46 5.19
N ASN A 25 33.52 12.69 6.21
CA ASN A 25 34.84 13.29 6.01
C ASN A 25 35.74 12.43 5.13
N ARG A 26 35.66 11.09 5.22
CA ARG A 26 36.40 10.18 4.34
C ARG A 26 35.88 10.22 2.91
N ILE A 27 34.55 10.24 2.72
CA ILE A 27 33.94 10.39 1.39
C ILE A 27 34.37 11.72 0.75
N ASN A 28 34.35 12.82 1.51
CA ASN A 28 34.80 14.13 1.06
C ASN A 28 36.28 14.12 0.64
N ALA A 29 37.14 13.38 1.35
CA ALA A 29 38.55 13.25 1.00
C ALA A 29 38.81 12.49 -0.32
N LEU A 30 37.85 11.68 -0.79
CA LEU A 30 37.92 10.98 -2.07
C LEU A 30 37.47 11.83 -3.25
N GLU A 31 36.80 12.97 -3.02
CA GLU A 31 36.25 13.81 -4.09
C GLU A 31 37.29 14.24 -5.14
N PRO A 32 38.50 14.75 -4.78
CA PRO A 32 39.50 15.13 -5.79
C PRO A 32 39.98 13.96 -6.65
N ILE A 33 39.97 12.74 -6.10
CA ILE A 33 40.35 11.53 -6.83
C ILE A 33 39.27 11.19 -7.85
N MET A 34 37.99 11.28 -7.46
CA MET A 34 36.86 10.99 -8.35
C MET A 34 36.70 12.06 -9.44
N GLU A 35 36.90 13.33 -9.11
CA GLU A 35 36.89 14.45 -10.08
C GLU A 35 37.94 14.26 -11.19
N ALA A 36 39.11 13.73 -10.87
CA ALA A 36 40.19 13.49 -11.84
C ALA A 36 39.91 12.32 -12.81
N LEU A 37 38.91 11.48 -12.53
CA LEU A 37 38.57 10.35 -13.39
C LEU A 37 37.84 10.80 -14.65
N SER A 38 38.12 10.13 -15.78
CA SER A 38 37.29 10.24 -16.99
C SER A 38 35.92 9.59 -16.75
N ASP A 39 34.90 9.93 -17.55
CA ASP A 39 33.58 9.30 -17.46
C ASP A 39 33.64 7.78 -17.66
N GLN A 40 34.51 7.32 -18.57
CA GLN A 40 34.73 5.89 -18.80
C GLN A 40 35.36 5.21 -17.58
N SER A 41 36.32 5.87 -16.92
CA SER A 41 36.95 5.36 -15.70
C SER A 41 35.98 5.33 -14.52
N LEU A 42 35.13 6.36 -14.39
CA LEU A 42 34.10 6.44 -13.35
C LEU A 42 33.06 5.34 -13.55
N LYS A 43 32.59 5.11 -14.77
CA LYS A 43 31.73 3.98 -15.13
C LYS A 43 32.41 2.63 -14.85
N GLY A 44 33.71 2.53 -15.10
CA GLY A 44 34.51 1.33 -14.82
C GLY A 44 34.54 0.92 -13.34
N LYS A 45 34.29 1.85 -12.40
CA LYS A 45 34.24 1.56 -10.97
C LYS A 45 33.16 0.55 -10.59
N THR A 46 32.05 0.50 -11.31
CA THR A 46 30.99 -0.48 -11.04
C THR A 46 31.46 -1.92 -11.28
N ALA A 47 32.19 -2.17 -12.37
CA ALA A 47 32.78 -3.49 -12.62
C ALA A 47 33.86 -3.85 -11.59
N GLU A 48 34.67 -2.86 -11.18
CA GLU A 48 35.67 -3.03 -10.11
C GLU A 48 35.01 -3.43 -8.78
N PHE A 49 33.95 -2.74 -8.37
CA PHE A 49 33.24 -3.03 -7.13
C PHE A 49 32.54 -4.39 -7.17
N ARG A 50 31.88 -4.74 -8.28
CA ARG A 50 31.27 -6.06 -8.47
C ARG A 50 32.31 -7.18 -8.36
N LYS A 51 33.49 -6.99 -8.95
CA LYS A 51 34.60 -7.93 -8.82
C LYS A 51 35.07 -8.05 -7.36
N ARG A 52 35.28 -6.94 -6.66
CA ARG A 52 35.66 -6.95 -5.24
C ARG A 52 34.64 -7.67 -4.37
N LEU A 53 33.34 -7.53 -4.64
CA LEU A 53 32.29 -8.29 -3.94
C LEU A 53 32.39 -9.80 -4.23
N ALA A 54 32.63 -10.18 -5.48
CA ALA A 54 32.87 -11.58 -5.85
C ALA A 54 34.13 -12.15 -5.17
N ASP A 55 35.15 -11.31 -4.95
CA ASP A 55 36.39 -11.64 -4.23
C ASP A 55 36.23 -11.62 -2.69
N GLY A 56 35.02 -11.38 -2.16
CA GLY A 56 34.70 -11.47 -0.73
C GLY A 56 34.63 -10.15 0.04
N ALA A 57 34.72 -8.99 -0.63
CA ALA A 57 34.44 -7.70 0.01
C ALA A 57 32.97 -7.60 0.44
N THR A 58 32.70 -6.80 1.48
CA THR A 58 31.32 -6.49 1.90
C THR A 58 30.87 -5.15 1.33
N LEU A 59 29.55 -4.95 1.19
CA LEU A 59 29.00 -3.65 0.80
C LEU A 59 29.48 -2.51 1.71
N ASP A 60 29.53 -2.74 3.02
CA ASP A 60 30.03 -1.78 4.00
C ASP A 60 31.47 -1.34 3.74
N SER A 61 32.33 -2.26 3.28
CA SER A 61 33.74 -1.95 2.96
C SER A 61 33.90 -1.12 1.69
N LEU A 62 32.89 -1.12 0.81
CA LEU A 62 32.89 -0.35 -0.44
C LEU A 62 32.16 0.98 -0.29
N LEU A 63 31.50 1.22 0.85
CA LEU A 63 30.54 2.31 1.02
C LEU A 63 31.15 3.67 0.72
N GLU A 64 32.33 4.00 1.28
CA GLU A 64 32.89 5.33 1.10
C GLU A 64 33.30 5.61 -0.35
N GLU A 65 33.91 4.62 -1.02
CA GLU A 65 34.31 4.73 -2.44
C GLU A 65 33.08 4.79 -3.35
N ALA A 66 32.09 3.92 -3.13
CA ALA A 66 30.87 3.89 -3.91
C ALA A 66 30.07 5.20 -3.79
N PHE A 67 29.97 5.76 -2.58
CA PHE A 67 29.26 7.04 -2.36
C PHE A 67 29.99 8.21 -3.03
N ALA A 68 31.33 8.21 -3.02
CA ALA A 68 32.11 9.22 -3.73
C ALA A 68 31.89 9.14 -5.25
N VAL A 69 31.85 7.92 -5.82
CA VAL A 69 31.56 7.66 -7.23
C VAL A 69 30.16 8.15 -7.62
N VAL A 70 29.13 7.83 -6.82
CA VAL A 70 27.75 8.27 -7.08
C VAL A 70 27.61 9.78 -6.98
N ARG A 71 28.24 10.41 -5.98
CA ARG A 71 28.24 11.87 -5.85
C ARG A 71 28.86 12.53 -7.08
N GLU A 72 29.98 12.02 -7.57
CA GLU A 72 30.65 12.58 -8.74
C GLU A 72 29.80 12.41 -10.00
N ALA A 73 29.15 11.25 -10.18
CA ALA A 73 28.22 11.04 -11.28
C ALA A 73 27.02 12.00 -11.22
N ALA A 74 26.43 12.21 -10.03
CA ALA A 74 25.34 13.16 -9.85
C ALA A 74 25.75 14.61 -10.15
N LYS A 75 26.98 14.99 -9.78
CA LYS A 75 27.55 16.30 -10.09
C LYS A 75 27.73 16.49 -11.60
N ARG A 76 28.21 15.48 -12.33
CA ARG A 76 28.41 15.56 -13.79
C ARG A 76 27.11 15.57 -14.57
N VAL A 77 26.18 14.69 -14.21
CA VAL A 77 24.99 14.41 -15.02
C VAL A 77 23.85 15.37 -14.72
N ASN A 78 23.59 15.63 -13.44
CA ASN A 78 22.46 16.44 -12.99
C ASN A 78 22.89 17.80 -12.43
N ASN A 79 24.19 18.11 -12.41
CA ASN A 79 24.74 19.31 -11.76
C ASN A 79 24.34 19.40 -10.27
N MET A 80 24.22 18.24 -9.61
CA MET A 80 23.81 18.12 -8.21
C MET A 80 24.87 17.37 -7.41
N ARG A 81 25.67 18.10 -6.64
CA ARG A 81 26.60 17.49 -5.68
C ARG A 81 25.86 17.18 -4.38
N HIS A 82 25.90 15.93 -3.93
CA HIS A 82 25.31 15.56 -2.63
C HIS A 82 25.90 16.37 -1.47
N PHE A 83 25.05 16.95 -0.62
CA PHE A 83 25.45 17.55 0.64
C PHE A 83 25.86 16.50 1.67
N ASP A 84 26.57 16.94 2.71
CA ASP A 84 27.05 16.06 3.77
C ASP A 84 25.91 15.37 4.53
N VAL A 85 24.81 16.09 4.77
CA VAL A 85 23.58 15.53 5.38
C VAL A 85 22.91 14.49 4.47
N GLN A 86 23.06 14.64 3.15
CA GLN A 86 22.53 13.68 2.18
C GLN A 86 23.37 12.39 2.15
N LEU A 87 24.70 12.50 2.30
CA LEU A 87 25.55 11.32 2.49
C LEU A 87 25.17 10.55 3.76
N MET A 88 24.89 11.25 4.86
CA MET A 88 24.38 10.59 6.08
C MET A 88 23.05 9.89 5.84
N GLY A 89 22.12 10.53 5.13
CA GLY A 89 20.86 9.90 4.71
C GLY A 89 21.08 8.62 3.91
N GLY A 90 21.99 8.63 2.93
CA GLY A 90 22.34 7.44 2.16
C GLY A 90 22.90 6.30 3.04
N MET A 91 23.70 6.63 4.06
CA MET A 91 24.23 5.64 5.00
C MET A 91 23.14 5.04 5.88
N ILE A 92 22.19 5.86 6.37
CA ILE A 92 21.04 5.41 7.16
C ILE A 92 20.12 4.50 6.34
N LEU A 93 19.86 4.86 5.08
CA LEU A 93 19.12 4.01 4.17
C LEU A 93 19.83 2.67 3.97
N HIS A 94 21.15 2.69 3.72
CA HIS A 94 21.93 1.46 3.53
C HIS A 94 21.89 0.54 4.75
N SER A 95 21.86 1.09 5.97
CA SER A 95 21.79 0.31 7.21
C SER A 95 20.41 -0.32 7.49
N GLY A 96 19.40 -0.07 6.66
CA GLY A 96 18.05 -0.59 6.88
C GLY A 96 17.25 0.21 7.91
N ALA A 97 17.39 1.53 7.91
CA ALA A 97 16.71 2.43 8.83
C ALA A 97 15.94 3.53 8.06
N ILE A 98 15.15 4.31 8.79
CA ILE A 98 14.41 5.44 8.26
C ILE A 98 15.22 6.73 8.43
N ALA A 99 15.54 7.37 7.32
CA ALA A 99 16.14 8.71 7.29
C ALA A 99 15.04 9.77 7.33
N GLU A 100 14.85 10.43 8.48
CA GLU A 100 13.98 11.60 8.56
C GLU A 100 14.73 12.84 8.04
N MET A 101 14.32 13.30 6.86
CA MET A 101 14.87 14.45 6.16
C MET A 101 13.75 15.41 5.78
N ARG A 102 13.85 16.66 6.23
CA ARG A 102 12.82 17.68 5.94
C ARG A 102 12.61 17.85 4.43
N THR A 103 11.41 18.29 4.06
CA THR A 103 11.04 18.50 2.67
C THR A 103 11.99 19.51 2.01
N GLY A 104 12.50 19.20 0.81
CA GLY A 104 13.48 20.05 0.12
C GLY A 104 14.94 19.78 0.49
N GLU A 105 15.25 18.78 1.33
CA GLU A 105 16.63 18.32 1.58
C GLU A 105 17.14 17.34 0.49
N GLY A 106 16.36 17.05 -0.55
CA GLY A 106 16.77 16.25 -1.71
C GLY A 106 16.67 14.73 -1.51
N LYS A 107 15.59 14.24 -0.90
CA LYS A 107 15.32 12.80 -0.65
C LYS A 107 15.53 11.91 -1.88
N THR A 108 14.97 12.29 -3.03
CA THR A 108 15.12 11.55 -4.29
C THR A 108 16.58 11.30 -4.67
N LEU A 109 17.44 12.32 -4.50
CA LEU A 109 18.87 12.22 -4.77
C LEU A 109 19.60 11.37 -3.71
N VAL A 110 19.16 11.41 -2.44
CA VAL A 110 19.73 10.62 -1.34
C VAL A 110 19.59 9.12 -1.59
N ALA A 111 18.43 8.68 -2.11
CA ALA A 111 18.18 7.28 -2.41
C ALA A 111 19.21 6.67 -3.38
N THR A 112 19.76 7.47 -4.30
CA THR A 112 20.74 7.00 -5.30
C THR A 112 21.99 6.40 -4.69
N LEU A 113 22.45 6.91 -3.55
CA LEU A 113 23.63 6.42 -2.85
C LEU A 113 23.44 4.99 -2.37
N ALA A 114 22.34 4.75 -1.64
CA ALA A 114 22.02 3.44 -1.08
C ALA A 114 21.56 2.47 -2.17
N ALA A 115 20.78 2.92 -3.15
CA ALA A 115 20.33 2.09 -4.26
C ALA A 115 21.50 1.58 -5.09
N TYR A 116 22.43 2.46 -5.50
CA TYR A 116 23.63 2.05 -6.23
C TYR A 116 24.47 1.03 -5.45
N LEU A 117 24.80 1.33 -4.19
CA LEU A 117 25.63 0.43 -3.37
C LEU A 117 25.02 -0.96 -3.27
N ASN A 118 23.73 -1.06 -2.97
CA ASN A 118 23.05 -2.36 -2.82
C ASN A 118 22.78 -3.06 -4.16
N ALA A 119 22.65 -2.32 -5.26
CA ALA A 119 22.49 -2.90 -6.60
C ALA A 119 23.78 -3.56 -7.13
N LEU A 120 24.94 -3.31 -6.50
CA LEU A 120 26.19 -3.99 -6.87
C LEU A 120 26.11 -5.52 -6.70
N GLU A 121 25.25 -6.05 -5.82
CA GLU A 121 25.04 -7.50 -5.68
C GLU A 121 24.29 -8.13 -6.87
N GLY A 122 23.70 -7.35 -7.76
CA GLY A 122 22.96 -7.85 -8.93
C GLY A 122 21.62 -8.53 -8.60
N LYS A 123 21.14 -8.41 -7.36
CA LYS A 123 19.89 -9.00 -6.87
C LYS A 123 18.67 -8.08 -7.00
N GLY A 124 18.87 -6.86 -7.51
CA GLY A 124 17.83 -5.84 -7.66
C GLY A 124 17.59 -4.99 -6.41
N VAL A 125 17.23 -3.73 -6.61
CA VAL A 125 16.76 -2.79 -5.57
C VAL A 125 15.42 -2.20 -6.00
N HIS A 126 14.43 -2.25 -5.12
CA HIS A 126 13.14 -1.62 -5.36
C HIS A 126 13.10 -0.25 -4.68
N VAL A 127 12.79 0.80 -5.44
CA VAL A 127 12.54 2.15 -4.94
C VAL A 127 11.05 2.43 -5.07
N ILE A 128 10.37 2.50 -3.93
CA ILE A 128 8.91 2.60 -3.87
C ILE A 128 8.54 4.06 -3.66
N THR A 129 7.62 4.55 -4.50
CA THR A 129 7.06 5.90 -4.44
C THR A 129 5.53 5.84 -4.25
N VAL A 130 4.92 6.99 -3.94
CA VAL A 130 3.49 7.09 -3.61
C VAL A 130 2.59 6.96 -4.85
N ASN A 131 3.08 7.27 -6.05
CA ASN A 131 2.28 7.19 -7.28
C ASN A 131 3.13 6.99 -8.54
N ASP A 132 2.49 6.57 -9.62
CA ASP A 132 3.12 6.22 -10.89
C ASP A 132 3.86 7.39 -11.55
N TYR A 133 3.36 8.62 -11.37
CA TYR A 133 4.02 9.80 -11.91
C TYR A 133 5.39 10.02 -11.25
N LEU A 134 5.47 9.92 -9.93
CA LEU A 134 6.73 10.03 -9.20
C LEU A 134 7.68 8.87 -9.55
N ALA A 135 7.17 7.64 -9.67
CA ALA A 135 7.96 6.50 -10.09
C ALA A 135 8.63 6.72 -11.45
N ARG A 136 7.85 7.15 -12.47
CA ARG A 136 8.38 7.46 -13.81
C ARG A 136 9.37 8.61 -13.77
N ARG A 137 8.99 9.74 -13.17
CA ARG A 137 9.83 10.94 -13.08
C ARG A 137 11.18 10.63 -12.42
N ASP A 138 11.15 9.96 -11.27
CA ASP A 138 12.37 9.72 -10.49
C ASP A 138 13.25 8.66 -11.15
N ALA A 139 12.65 7.66 -11.82
CA ALA A 139 13.40 6.73 -12.65
C ALA A 139 14.07 7.42 -13.84
N ASP A 140 13.38 8.30 -14.56
CA ASP A 140 13.94 9.02 -15.71
C ASP A 140 15.02 10.03 -15.28
N TRP A 141 14.85 10.64 -14.11
CA TRP A 141 15.76 11.68 -13.61
C TRP A 141 16.99 11.09 -12.91
N MET A 142 16.80 10.19 -11.94
CA MET A 142 17.90 9.53 -11.23
C MET A 142 18.52 8.38 -12.04
N GLY A 143 17.76 7.78 -12.96
CA GLY A 143 18.23 6.78 -13.93
C GLY A 143 19.44 7.23 -14.72
N ARG A 144 19.57 8.54 -14.99
CA ARG A 144 20.74 9.11 -15.67
C ARG A 144 22.03 8.93 -14.88
N ILE A 145 21.96 9.01 -13.55
CA ILE A 145 23.09 8.78 -12.64
C ILE A 145 23.49 7.30 -12.69
N TYR A 146 22.50 6.40 -12.57
CA TYR A 146 22.76 4.95 -12.65
C TYR A 146 23.33 4.55 -14.02
N ALA A 147 22.79 5.09 -15.11
CA ALA A 147 23.25 4.82 -16.47
C ALA A 147 24.68 5.33 -16.73
N ALA A 148 25.04 6.51 -16.19
CA ALA A 148 26.41 7.01 -16.24
C ALA A 148 27.40 6.08 -15.52
N LEU A 149 26.94 5.36 -14.50
CA LEU A 149 27.69 4.33 -13.79
C LEU A 149 27.51 2.93 -14.38
N GLY A 150 26.77 2.78 -15.50
CA GLY A 150 26.59 1.48 -16.17
C GLY A 150 25.61 0.53 -15.49
N MET A 151 24.73 1.03 -14.63
CA MET A 151 23.58 0.30 -14.09
C MET A 151 22.32 0.54 -14.92
N THR A 152 21.38 -0.40 -14.86
CA THR A 152 20.08 -0.31 -15.52
C THR A 152 18.98 0.15 -14.55
N THR A 153 17.95 0.82 -15.09
CA THR A 153 16.80 1.30 -14.32
C THR A 153 15.51 0.85 -15.00
N GLY A 154 14.64 0.19 -14.23
CA GLY A 154 13.31 -0.25 -14.65
C GLY A 154 12.21 0.52 -13.95
N VAL A 155 11.01 0.53 -14.53
CA VAL A 155 9.83 1.23 -14.00
C VAL A 155 8.62 0.32 -14.05
N ILE A 156 7.94 0.17 -12.92
CA ILE A 156 6.72 -0.62 -12.75
C ILE A 156 5.59 0.32 -12.35
N VAL A 157 4.61 0.44 -13.24
CA VAL A 157 3.50 1.40 -13.18
C VAL A 157 2.28 0.80 -13.87
N HIS A 158 1.11 1.37 -13.62
CA HIS A 158 -0.12 0.87 -14.18
C HIS A 158 -0.12 0.87 -15.73
N GLY A 159 -0.78 -0.13 -16.31
CA GLY A 159 -1.01 -0.24 -17.75
C GLY A 159 0.17 -0.74 -18.61
N ILE A 160 1.28 -1.18 -18.01
CA ILE A 160 2.39 -1.81 -18.75
C ILE A 160 2.16 -3.31 -18.97
N SER A 161 2.73 -3.86 -20.06
CA SER A 161 2.60 -5.28 -20.39
C SER A 161 3.41 -6.19 -19.46
N GLU A 162 3.08 -7.50 -19.42
CA GLU A 162 3.83 -8.48 -18.62
C GLU A 162 5.32 -8.55 -19.02
N GLU A 163 5.62 -8.45 -20.32
CA GLU A 163 7.00 -8.41 -20.83
C GLU A 163 7.75 -7.17 -20.31
N GLN A 164 7.09 -6.02 -20.30
CA GLN A 164 7.65 -4.78 -19.74
C GLN A 164 7.88 -4.89 -18.23
N ARG A 165 6.97 -5.54 -17.49
CA ARG A 165 7.15 -5.80 -16.04
C ARG A 165 8.39 -6.66 -15.79
N LYS A 166 8.49 -7.78 -16.51
CA LYS A 166 9.63 -8.70 -16.37
C LYS A 166 10.96 -8.01 -16.71
N ALA A 167 11.01 -7.20 -17.77
CA ALA A 167 12.17 -6.39 -18.10
C ALA A 167 12.47 -5.33 -17.02
N GLY A 168 11.43 -4.70 -16.46
CA GLY A 168 11.54 -3.73 -15.38
C GLY A 168 12.18 -4.32 -14.13
N TYR A 169 11.69 -5.46 -13.65
CA TYR A 169 12.25 -6.17 -12.49
C TYR A 169 13.66 -6.72 -12.73
N ALA A 170 14.02 -7.04 -13.97
CA ALA A 170 15.36 -7.51 -14.33
C ALA A 170 16.44 -6.40 -14.21
N ALA A 171 16.04 -5.12 -14.13
CA ALA A 171 16.97 -4.00 -13.99
C ALA A 171 17.62 -3.94 -12.60
N ASP A 172 18.85 -3.40 -12.52
CA ASP A 172 19.61 -3.26 -11.27
C ASP A 172 18.82 -2.48 -10.20
N ILE A 173 18.12 -1.43 -10.61
CA ILE A 173 17.19 -0.64 -9.79
C ILE A 173 15.82 -0.61 -10.46
N THR A 174 14.75 -0.85 -9.70
CA THR A 174 13.37 -0.80 -10.18
C THR A 174 12.57 0.23 -9.39
N TYR A 175 12.00 1.23 -10.05
CA TYR A 175 11.06 2.17 -9.45
C TYR A 175 9.63 1.69 -9.64
N GLY A 176 8.76 1.98 -8.68
CA GLY A 176 7.35 1.69 -8.80
C GLY A 176 6.54 2.15 -7.59
N THR A 177 5.29 1.72 -7.52
CA THR A 177 4.40 2.00 -6.40
C THR A 177 4.20 0.75 -5.55
N ASN A 178 3.90 0.95 -4.26
CA ASN A 178 3.56 -0.11 -3.32
C ASN A 178 2.43 -1.01 -3.85
N ASN A 179 1.42 -0.42 -4.48
CA ASN A 179 0.32 -1.15 -5.11
C ASN A 179 0.82 -2.08 -6.22
N GLU A 180 1.55 -1.55 -7.19
CA GLU A 180 2.00 -2.35 -8.34
C GLU A 180 2.95 -3.47 -7.92
N PHE A 181 3.90 -3.17 -7.01
CA PHE A 181 4.80 -4.16 -6.43
C PHE A 181 4.05 -5.27 -5.66
N GLY A 182 3.09 -4.90 -4.81
CA GLY A 182 2.32 -5.87 -4.03
C GLY A 182 1.37 -6.71 -4.89
N PHE A 183 0.73 -6.11 -5.91
CA PHE A 183 -0.10 -6.86 -6.84
C PHE A 183 0.69 -7.76 -7.78
N ASP A 184 1.89 -7.36 -8.20
CA ASP A 184 2.79 -8.24 -8.96
C ASP A 184 3.23 -9.44 -8.12
N TYR A 185 3.49 -9.25 -6.82
CA TYR A 185 3.74 -10.36 -5.91
C TYR A 185 2.53 -11.32 -5.84
N LEU A 186 1.32 -10.79 -5.67
CA LEU A 186 0.12 -11.65 -5.64
C LEU A 186 -0.10 -12.37 -6.98
N ARG A 187 0.10 -11.68 -8.12
CA ARG A 187 0.00 -12.27 -9.47
C ARG A 187 1.02 -13.37 -9.70
N ASP A 188 2.26 -13.15 -9.31
CA ASP A 188 3.34 -14.13 -9.48
C ASP A 188 3.05 -15.42 -8.71
N ASN A 189 2.46 -15.33 -7.52
CA ASN A 189 2.02 -16.50 -6.74
C ASN A 189 0.78 -17.21 -7.30
N MET A 190 0.16 -16.70 -8.37
CA MET A 190 -0.92 -17.36 -9.11
C MET A 190 -0.47 -17.89 -10.49
N LYS A 191 0.80 -17.71 -10.88
CA LYS A 191 1.33 -18.22 -12.16
C LYS A 191 1.68 -19.72 -12.06
N TYR A 192 1.49 -20.45 -13.17
CA TYR A 192 1.75 -21.90 -13.24
C TYR A 192 3.17 -22.26 -13.72
N SER A 193 3.98 -21.26 -14.03
CA SER A 193 5.34 -21.46 -14.54
C SER A 193 6.25 -20.32 -14.12
N LEU A 194 7.53 -20.66 -13.89
CA LEU A 194 8.53 -19.70 -13.43
C LEU A 194 8.86 -18.63 -14.48
N ASP A 195 8.74 -18.95 -15.76
CA ASP A 195 9.00 -18.01 -16.86
C ASP A 195 7.89 -16.95 -17.00
N GLN A 196 6.71 -17.19 -16.45
CA GLN A 196 5.62 -16.20 -16.39
C GLN A 196 5.73 -15.24 -15.20
N MET A 197 6.61 -15.52 -14.24
CA MET A 197 6.81 -14.63 -13.09
C MET A 197 7.58 -13.38 -13.53
N ALA A 198 7.16 -12.23 -12.99
CA ALA A 198 7.79 -10.94 -13.26
C ALA A 198 8.88 -10.61 -12.24
N GLN A 199 8.61 -10.81 -10.94
CA GLN A 199 9.53 -10.48 -9.86
C GLN A 199 10.65 -11.51 -9.73
N ARG A 200 11.76 -11.08 -9.13
CA ARG A 200 12.94 -11.92 -8.85
C ARG A 200 13.34 -11.94 -7.38
N GLY A 201 12.35 -11.83 -6.50
CA GLY A 201 12.51 -11.85 -5.04
C GLY A 201 12.57 -10.45 -4.40
N HIS A 202 12.65 -10.44 -3.07
CA HIS A 202 12.55 -9.23 -2.24
C HIS A 202 13.89 -8.95 -1.53
N HIS A 203 14.84 -8.34 -2.25
CA HIS A 203 16.18 -8.14 -1.73
C HIS A 203 16.32 -6.89 -0.87
N TYR A 204 16.13 -5.71 -1.47
CA TYR A 204 16.22 -4.43 -0.78
C TYR A 204 15.15 -3.47 -1.27
N ALA A 205 14.39 -2.88 -0.35
CA ALA A 205 13.40 -1.84 -0.61
C ALA A 205 13.80 -0.53 0.05
N ILE A 206 13.74 0.55 -0.72
CA ILE A 206 13.78 1.93 -0.21
C ILE A 206 12.39 2.54 -0.43
N VAL A 207 11.68 2.80 0.66
CA VAL A 207 10.34 3.39 0.63
C VAL A 207 10.47 4.91 0.74
N ASP A 208 10.21 5.65 -0.34
CA ASP A 208 10.02 7.08 -0.27
C ASP A 208 8.67 7.39 0.40
N GLU A 209 8.64 8.47 1.17
CA GLU A 209 7.45 8.89 1.92
C GLU A 209 6.88 7.74 2.78
N VAL A 210 7.79 7.06 3.49
CA VAL A 210 7.56 5.81 4.25
C VAL A 210 6.41 5.90 5.25
N ASP A 211 6.18 7.08 5.83
CA ASP A 211 5.07 7.33 6.75
C ASP A 211 3.71 7.28 6.08
N SER A 212 3.60 7.63 4.80
CA SER A 212 2.32 7.42 4.13
C SER A 212 2.13 6.02 3.62
N ILE A 213 3.17 5.39 3.08
CA ILE A 213 3.02 4.05 2.52
C ILE A 213 2.83 3.01 3.64
N LEU A 214 3.66 3.06 4.68
CA LEU A 214 3.66 2.03 5.73
C LEU A 214 2.74 2.32 6.92
N ILE A 215 2.15 3.52 7.01
CA ILE A 215 1.22 3.92 8.08
C ILE A 215 -0.13 4.36 7.51
N ASP A 216 -0.17 5.33 6.60
CA ASP A 216 -1.43 5.86 6.07
C ASP A 216 -2.16 4.87 5.15
N GLU A 217 -1.44 4.27 4.19
CA GLU A 217 -1.99 3.34 3.20
C GLU A 217 -2.08 1.90 3.73
N ALA A 218 -1.29 1.57 4.76
CA ALA A 218 -1.29 0.28 5.45
C ALA A 218 -2.57 0.00 6.27
N ARG A 219 -3.67 0.71 5.99
CA ARG A 219 -5.00 0.49 6.60
C ARG A 219 -5.80 -0.58 5.87
N THR A 220 -5.59 -0.74 4.57
CA THR A 220 -6.34 -1.67 3.72
C THR A 220 -5.39 -2.69 3.10
N PRO A 221 -5.70 -4.00 3.16
CA PRO A 221 -4.92 -5.01 2.47
C PRO A 221 -5.05 -4.89 0.95
N LEU A 222 -4.07 -5.43 0.23
CA LEU A 222 -4.17 -5.69 -1.20
C LEU A 222 -4.95 -6.99 -1.39
N ILE A 223 -5.96 -6.96 -2.25
CA ILE A 223 -6.84 -8.10 -2.51
C ILE A 223 -7.01 -8.22 -4.02
N ILE A 224 -6.75 -9.41 -4.56
CA ILE A 224 -7.19 -9.80 -5.88
C ILE A 224 -8.45 -10.63 -5.69
N SER A 225 -9.56 -10.15 -6.23
CA SER A 225 -10.80 -10.89 -6.27
C SER A 225 -11.06 -11.43 -7.67
N GLY A 226 -11.68 -12.59 -7.74
CA GLY A 226 -12.16 -13.19 -8.99
C GLY A 226 -13.59 -13.69 -8.83
N PRO A 227 -14.29 -13.90 -9.95
CA PRO A 227 -15.63 -14.47 -9.91
C PRO A 227 -15.56 -15.87 -9.29
N THR A 228 -16.50 -16.17 -8.41
CA THR A 228 -16.77 -17.53 -7.93
C THR A 228 -17.54 -18.31 -8.97
N ASP A 229 -17.64 -19.62 -8.75
CA ASP A 229 -18.68 -20.42 -9.40
C ASP A 229 -20.05 -19.82 -9.08
N ASP A 230 -20.96 -19.94 -10.04
CA ASP A 230 -22.31 -19.41 -9.92
C ASP A 230 -23.09 -20.18 -8.86
N ARG A 231 -23.40 -19.51 -7.75
CA ARG A 231 -24.20 -20.05 -6.63
C ARG A 231 -25.62 -19.48 -6.61
N SER A 232 -26.09 -18.94 -7.74
CA SER A 232 -27.43 -18.35 -7.84
C SER A 232 -28.52 -19.32 -7.38
N GLU A 233 -28.42 -20.60 -7.71
CA GLU A 233 -29.37 -21.63 -7.26
C GLU A 233 -29.44 -21.74 -5.73
N LEU A 234 -28.29 -21.67 -5.06
CA LEU A 234 -28.22 -21.73 -3.60
C LEU A 234 -28.86 -20.49 -2.96
N TYR A 235 -28.59 -19.30 -3.51
CA TYR A 235 -29.24 -18.06 -3.06
C TYR A 235 -30.75 -18.12 -3.21
N ILE A 236 -31.25 -18.62 -4.34
CA ILE A 236 -32.68 -18.78 -4.59
C ILE A 236 -33.29 -19.80 -3.63
N ALA A 237 -32.61 -20.92 -3.40
CA ALA A 237 -33.07 -21.97 -2.48
C ALA A 237 -33.19 -21.45 -1.05
N VAL A 238 -32.14 -20.80 -0.53
CA VAL A 238 -32.12 -20.23 0.83
C VAL A 238 -33.13 -19.08 0.95
N ASP A 239 -33.21 -18.18 -0.04
CA ASP A 239 -34.16 -17.06 -0.04
C ASP A 239 -35.61 -17.55 0.04
N SER A 240 -35.93 -18.69 -0.59
CA SER A 240 -37.27 -19.28 -0.55
C SER A 240 -37.74 -19.69 0.85
N LEU A 241 -36.81 -19.89 1.79
CA LEU A 241 -37.07 -20.29 3.17
C LEU A 241 -37.30 -19.09 4.10
N ILE A 242 -36.57 -17.99 3.90
CA ILE A 242 -36.58 -16.84 4.83
C ILE A 242 -37.99 -16.26 5.07
N PRO A 243 -38.89 -16.13 4.07
CA PRO A 243 -40.26 -15.67 4.30
C PRO A 243 -41.11 -16.56 5.19
N ARG A 244 -40.69 -17.81 5.46
CA ARG A 244 -41.40 -18.76 6.34
C ARG A 244 -41.09 -18.55 7.82
N LEU A 245 -40.05 -17.77 8.15
CA LEU A 245 -39.63 -17.52 9.52
C LEU A 245 -40.61 -16.58 10.24
N GLU A 246 -40.92 -16.92 11.49
CA GLU A 246 -41.73 -16.11 12.39
C GLU A 246 -40.86 -15.14 13.20
N ASP A 247 -41.46 -14.13 13.82
CA ASP A 247 -40.72 -13.12 14.61
C ASP A 247 -40.02 -13.71 15.85
N THR A 248 -40.35 -14.93 16.26
CA THR A 248 -39.65 -15.67 17.33
C THR A 248 -38.38 -16.37 16.86
N ASP A 249 -38.18 -16.49 15.54
CA ASP A 249 -37.11 -17.27 14.94
C ASP A 249 -35.83 -16.43 14.74
N PHE A 250 -35.87 -15.12 14.99
CA PHE A 250 -34.72 -14.22 14.89
C PHE A 250 -34.80 -13.08 15.91
N GLU A 251 -33.65 -12.54 16.29
CA GLU A 251 -33.54 -11.33 17.10
C GLU A 251 -33.06 -10.17 16.22
N LEU A 252 -33.83 -9.08 16.18
CA LEU A 252 -33.53 -7.86 15.42
C LEU A 252 -33.14 -6.72 16.38
N ASP A 253 -31.91 -6.22 16.28
CA ASP A 253 -31.48 -4.99 16.94
C ASP A 253 -31.44 -3.84 15.91
N GLU A 254 -32.49 -3.04 15.88
CA GLU A 254 -32.60 -1.88 14.98
C GLU A 254 -31.55 -0.79 15.28
N LYS A 255 -31.07 -0.68 16.53
CA LYS A 255 -30.07 0.34 16.90
C LYS A 255 -28.69 -0.04 16.39
N GLN A 256 -28.34 -1.32 16.46
CA GLN A 256 -27.07 -1.84 15.95
C GLN A 256 -27.14 -2.28 14.49
N ARG A 257 -28.34 -2.28 13.88
CA ARG A 257 -28.62 -2.82 12.54
C ARG A 257 -28.07 -4.24 12.39
N SER A 258 -28.34 -5.09 13.38
CA SER A 258 -27.97 -6.50 13.38
C SER A 258 -29.20 -7.39 13.48
N VAL A 259 -29.13 -8.56 12.85
CA VAL A 259 -30.14 -9.61 12.98
C VAL A 259 -29.43 -10.95 13.06
N VAL A 260 -29.89 -11.80 13.97
CA VAL A 260 -29.35 -13.15 14.20
C VAL A 260 -30.49 -14.14 14.35
N PHE A 261 -30.28 -15.39 13.95
CA PHE A 261 -31.23 -16.46 14.23
C PHE A 261 -31.29 -16.75 15.74
N THR A 262 -32.48 -17.06 16.25
CA THR A 262 -32.61 -17.69 17.58
C THR A 262 -32.26 -19.18 17.47
N GLU A 263 -32.14 -19.86 18.61
CA GLU A 263 -31.93 -21.32 18.65
C GLU A 263 -33.03 -22.05 17.87
N THR A 264 -34.29 -21.69 18.10
CA THR A 264 -35.46 -22.24 17.38
C THR A 264 -35.44 -21.91 15.88
N GLY A 265 -35.02 -20.70 15.50
CA GLY A 265 -34.88 -20.34 14.09
C GLY A 265 -33.76 -21.12 13.39
N THR A 266 -32.69 -21.43 14.10
CA THR A 266 -31.57 -22.23 13.59
C THR A 266 -32.00 -23.68 13.35
N GLU A 267 -32.72 -24.28 14.30
CA GLU A 267 -33.28 -25.64 14.17
C GLU A 267 -34.23 -25.76 12.97
N LYS A 268 -35.14 -24.80 12.79
CA LYS A 268 -36.05 -24.75 11.63
C LYS A 268 -35.29 -24.65 10.30
N MET A 269 -34.27 -23.80 10.25
CA MET A 269 -33.43 -23.67 9.06
C MET A 269 -32.67 -24.96 8.76
N GLU A 270 -32.12 -25.64 9.76
CA GLU A 270 -31.44 -26.93 9.61
C GLU A 270 -32.38 -28.00 9.02
N GLU A 271 -33.61 -28.11 9.54
CA GLU A 271 -34.63 -29.03 9.02
C GLU A 271 -34.98 -28.70 7.55
N TRP A 272 -35.31 -27.45 7.24
CA TRP A 272 -35.71 -27.07 5.88
C TRP A 272 -34.58 -27.18 4.85
N LEU A 273 -33.33 -26.88 5.24
CA LEU A 273 -32.18 -27.03 4.36
C LEU A 273 -31.88 -28.51 4.07
N THR A 274 -32.12 -29.39 5.04
CA THR A 274 -32.04 -30.85 4.85
C THR A 274 -33.14 -31.33 3.90
N GLU A 275 -34.39 -30.86 4.07
CA GLU A 275 -35.51 -31.21 3.19
C GLU A 275 -35.29 -30.78 1.72
N LEU A 276 -34.61 -29.64 1.50
CA LEU A 276 -34.24 -29.18 0.17
C LEU A 276 -33.05 -29.95 -0.44
N GLY A 277 -32.41 -30.84 0.33
CA GLY A 277 -31.23 -31.60 -0.11
C GLY A 277 -29.97 -30.75 -0.25
N VAL A 278 -29.93 -29.57 0.39
CA VAL A 278 -28.80 -28.63 0.32
C VAL A 278 -27.86 -28.80 1.51
N LEU A 279 -28.38 -29.27 2.64
CA LEU A 279 -27.60 -29.60 3.84
C LEU A 279 -27.38 -31.11 3.94
N GLU A 280 -26.12 -31.51 4.07
CA GLU A 280 -25.72 -32.87 4.45
C GLU A 280 -25.07 -32.83 5.84
N GLY A 281 -25.48 -33.74 6.74
CA GLY A 281 -24.99 -33.75 8.12
C GLY A 281 -25.55 -32.59 8.97
N SER A 282 -24.77 -32.11 9.94
CA SER A 282 -25.18 -30.96 10.77
C SER A 282 -24.79 -29.62 10.17
N LEU A 283 -25.61 -28.60 10.43
CA LEU A 283 -25.37 -27.22 10.02
C LEU A 283 -24.02 -26.65 10.49
N TRP A 284 -23.47 -27.17 11.59
CA TRP A 284 -22.21 -26.71 12.20
C TRP A 284 -20.96 -27.45 11.73
N GLU A 285 -21.08 -28.37 10.77
CA GLU A 285 -19.92 -29.04 10.18
C GLU A 285 -19.09 -28.06 9.32
N PRO A 286 -17.75 -28.21 9.27
CA PRO A 286 -16.88 -27.33 8.50
C PRO A 286 -17.25 -27.21 7.02
N SER A 287 -17.82 -28.26 6.42
CA SER A 287 -18.34 -28.30 5.04
C SER A 287 -19.51 -27.33 4.82
N ASN A 288 -20.29 -27.04 5.87
CA ASN A 288 -21.55 -26.29 5.80
C ASN A 288 -21.43 -24.82 6.22
N ILE A 289 -20.22 -24.34 6.56
CA ILE A 289 -19.95 -22.94 6.96
C ILE A 289 -20.50 -21.94 5.92
N SER A 290 -20.36 -22.26 4.64
CA SER A 290 -20.88 -21.40 3.57
C SER A 290 -22.41 -21.29 3.60
N LEU A 291 -23.11 -22.38 3.93
CA LEU A 291 -24.57 -22.41 3.98
C LEU A 291 -25.11 -21.58 5.15
N VAL A 292 -24.44 -21.64 6.30
CA VAL A 292 -24.70 -20.78 7.46
C VAL A 292 -24.52 -19.30 7.08
N HIS A 293 -23.44 -18.99 6.36
CA HIS A 293 -23.18 -17.63 5.88
C HIS A 293 -24.31 -17.14 4.96
N HIS A 294 -24.66 -17.89 3.90
CA HIS A 294 -25.74 -17.51 2.98
C HIS A 294 -27.09 -17.33 3.69
N SER A 295 -27.41 -18.21 4.64
CA SER A 295 -28.64 -18.12 5.46
C SER A 295 -28.69 -16.81 6.27
N ASN A 296 -27.58 -16.43 6.90
CA ASN A 296 -27.48 -15.16 7.63
C ASN A 296 -27.60 -13.95 6.70
N GLN A 297 -26.98 -13.98 5.51
CA GLN A 297 -27.09 -12.86 4.57
C GLN A 297 -28.51 -12.72 4.01
N ALA A 298 -29.20 -13.83 3.74
CA ALA A 298 -30.58 -13.83 3.32
C ALA A 298 -31.49 -13.23 4.43
N LEU A 299 -31.30 -13.64 5.70
CA LEU A 299 -32.01 -13.04 6.82
C LEU A 299 -31.77 -11.52 6.93
N ARG A 300 -30.51 -11.07 6.80
CA ARG A 300 -30.15 -9.63 6.78
C ARG A 300 -30.82 -8.90 5.63
N ALA A 301 -30.78 -9.45 4.41
CA ALA A 301 -31.42 -8.86 3.23
C ALA A 301 -32.93 -8.66 3.44
N HIS A 302 -33.62 -9.62 4.08
CA HIS A 302 -35.05 -9.52 4.37
C HIS A 302 -35.39 -8.54 5.50
N LYS A 303 -34.64 -8.57 6.61
CA LYS A 303 -35.01 -7.85 7.85
C LYS A 303 -34.37 -6.46 8.00
N LEU A 304 -33.20 -6.23 7.41
CA LEU A 304 -32.45 -4.97 7.58
C LEU A 304 -32.46 -4.04 6.37
N TYR A 305 -32.74 -4.56 5.17
CA TYR A 305 -32.68 -3.81 3.92
C TYR A 305 -34.07 -3.75 3.27
N ALA A 306 -34.63 -2.54 3.19
CA ALA A 306 -35.94 -2.30 2.60
C ALA A 306 -35.81 -1.66 1.21
N ARG A 307 -36.61 -2.19 0.27
CA ARG A 307 -36.82 -1.58 -1.04
C ARG A 307 -37.40 -0.17 -0.88
N ASP A 308 -36.98 0.73 -1.76
CA ASP A 308 -37.33 2.16 -1.80
C ASP A 308 -36.82 2.97 -0.59
N LYS A 309 -36.01 2.37 0.28
CA LYS A 309 -35.34 3.04 1.41
C LYS A 309 -33.83 2.84 1.36
N ASP A 310 -33.37 1.59 1.35
CA ASP A 310 -31.94 1.25 1.35
C ASP A 310 -31.43 0.95 -0.07
N TYR A 311 -32.31 0.47 -0.95
CA TYR A 311 -32.03 0.21 -2.36
C TYR A 311 -33.31 0.37 -3.22
N ILE A 312 -33.15 0.48 -4.53
CA ILE A 312 -34.22 0.35 -5.52
C ILE A 312 -33.87 -0.75 -6.52
N VAL A 313 -34.88 -1.29 -7.21
CA VAL A 313 -34.69 -2.18 -8.35
C VAL A 313 -35.03 -1.42 -9.62
N LYS A 314 -34.08 -1.32 -10.54
CA LYS A 314 -34.27 -0.66 -11.84
C LYS A 314 -33.43 -1.37 -12.90
N ASP A 315 -33.99 -1.53 -14.09
CA ASP A 315 -33.35 -2.21 -15.23
C ASP A 315 -32.85 -3.62 -14.86
N ASP A 316 -33.66 -4.35 -14.06
CA ASP A 316 -33.37 -5.69 -13.53
C ASP A 316 -32.09 -5.75 -12.66
N GLN A 317 -31.75 -4.64 -11.99
CA GLN A 317 -30.59 -4.54 -11.11
C GLN A 317 -30.93 -3.84 -9.79
N VAL A 318 -30.31 -4.31 -8.71
CA VAL A 318 -30.38 -3.66 -7.39
C VAL A 318 -29.39 -2.48 -7.35
N MET A 319 -29.91 -1.28 -7.09
CA MET A 319 -29.12 -0.06 -6.90
C MET A 319 -29.29 0.50 -5.51
N LEU A 320 -28.18 0.70 -4.80
CA LEU A 320 -28.19 1.24 -3.43
C LEU A 320 -28.56 2.74 -3.43
N ILE A 321 -29.32 3.14 -2.41
CA ILE A 321 -29.67 4.54 -2.16
C ILE A 321 -28.74 5.09 -1.08
N ASP A 322 -28.22 6.30 -1.27
CA ASP A 322 -27.55 7.04 -0.21
C ASP A 322 -28.59 7.57 0.80
N GLU A 323 -28.51 7.11 2.05
CA GLU A 323 -29.43 7.47 3.14
C GLU A 323 -29.51 8.98 3.41
N PHE A 324 -28.45 9.74 3.11
CA PHE A 324 -28.43 11.19 3.37
C PHE A 324 -28.96 12.01 2.20
N SER A 325 -28.68 11.58 0.97
CA SER A 325 -29.01 12.37 -0.23
C SER A 325 -30.21 11.83 -1.01
N GLY A 326 -30.66 10.60 -0.73
CA GLY A 326 -31.70 9.90 -1.48
C GLY A 326 -31.30 9.57 -2.93
N ARG A 327 -30.01 9.73 -3.28
CA ARG A 327 -29.51 9.50 -4.65
C ARG A 327 -29.12 8.05 -4.86
N MET A 328 -29.32 7.58 -6.09
CA MET A 328 -28.85 6.27 -6.54
C MET A 328 -27.31 6.26 -6.63
N MET A 329 -26.69 5.20 -6.12
CA MET A 329 -25.25 4.96 -6.19
C MET A 329 -24.94 3.90 -7.26
N GLU A 330 -24.70 4.34 -8.50
CA GLU A 330 -24.33 3.46 -9.61
C GLU A 330 -22.96 2.79 -9.35
N GLY A 331 -22.88 1.48 -9.61
CA GLY A 331 -21.64 0.69 -9.48
C GLY A 331 -21.28 0.28 -8.04
N ARG A 332 -22.03 0.71 -7.02
CA ARG A 332 -21.78 0.32 -5.63
C ARG A 332 -22.55 -0.95 -5.26
N ARG A 333 -21.85 -1.95 -4.73
CA ARG A 333 -22.42 -3.23 -4.27
C ARG A 333 -22.09 -3.46 -2.79
N LEU A 334 -22.93 -4.25 -2.12
CA LEU A 334 -22.68 -4.71 -0.75
C LEU A 334 -21.74 -5.94 -0.80
N SER A 335 -20.88 -6.09 0.20
CA SER A 335 -19.92 -7.19 0.30
C SER A 335 -20.52 -8.44 0.94
N GLU A 336 -19.71 -9.52 1.01
CA GLU A 336 -20.02 -10.76 1.74
C GLU A 336 -21.29 -11.48 1.25
N GLY A 337 -21.62 -11.37 -0.03
CA GLY A 337 -22.80 -12.03 -0.58
C GLY A 337 -24.15 -11.39 -0.22
N LEU A 338 -24.14 -10.26 0.52
CA LEU A 338 -25.36 -9.56 0.91
C LEU A 338 -26.06 -8.89 -0.28
N HIS A 339 -25.31 -8.42 -1.28
CA HIS A 339 -25.90 -7.84 -2.48
C HIS A 339 -26.64 -8.92 -3.29
N GLN A 340 -26.03 -10.09 -3.44
CA GLN A 340 -26.61 -11.26 -4.07
C GLN A 340 -27.85 -11.76 -3.32
N ALA A 341 -27.84 -11.73 -1.99
CA ALA A 341 -29.03 -12.04 -1.19
C ALA A 341 -30.20 -11.06 -1.45
N ILE A 342 -29.91 -9.77 -1.65
CA ILE A 342 -30.94 -8.79 -2.04
C ILE A 342 -31.40 -9.03 -3.49
N GLU A 343 -30.48 -9.37 -4.39
CA GLU A 343 -30.80 -9.74 -5.78
C GLU A 343 -31.76 -10.95 -5.82
N ALA A 344 -31.49 -11.98 -5.00
CA ALA A 344 -32.35 -13.15 -4.84
C ALA A 344 -33.73 -12.79 -4.26
N LYS A 345 -33.76 -12.01 -3.16
CA LYS A 345 -34.99 -11.51 -2.52
C LYS A 345 -35.91 -10.78 -3.50
N GLU A 346 -35.33 -9.95 -4.37
CA GLU A 346 -36.07 -9.17 -5.37
C GLU A 346 -36.32 -9.91 -6.68
N ARG A 347 -35.81 -11.14 -6.81
CA ARG A 347 -35.93 -12.01 -7.98
C ARG A 347 -35.37 -11.38 -9.26
N VAL A 348 -34.23 -10.71 -9.14
CA VAL A 348 -33.47 -10.18 -10.28
C VAL A 348 -32.30 -11.09 -10.62
N ASP A 349 -31.62 -10.83 -11.75
CA ASP A 349 -30.41 -11.56 -12.14
C ASP A 349 -29.32 -11.47 -11.06
N ILE A 350 -28.99 -12.62 -10.46
CA ILE A 350 -27.97 -12.72 -9.41
C ILE A 350 -26.61 -12.81 -10.09
N LYS A 351 -25.76 -11.82 -9.84
CA LYS A 351 -24.40 -11.88 -10.41
C LYS A 351 -23.49 -12.72 -9.50
N PRO A 352 -22.57 -13.52 -10.09
CA PRO A 352 -21.61 -14.29 -9.31
C PRO A 352 -20.91 -13.44 -8.26
N GLU A 353 -20.66 -14.04 -7.10
CA GLU A 353 -19.87 -13.41 -6.07
C GLU A 353 -18.43 -13.23 -6.54
N ASN A 354 -17.75 -12.29 -5.89
CA ASN A 354 -16.31 -12.17 -6.02
C ASN A 354 -15.69 -12.75 -4.74
N GLN A 355 -14.87 -13.78 -4.87
CA GLN A 355 -14.07 -14.30 -3.76
C GLN A 355 -12.65 -13.76 -3.83
N THR A 356 -12.02 -13.63 -2.68
CA THR A 356 -10.59 -13.34 -2.56
C THR A 356 -9.76 -14.50 -3.10
N LEU A 357 -9.06 -14.29 -4.20
CA LEU A 357 -8.11 -15.26 -4.75
C LEU A 357 -6.74 -15.17 -4.07
N ALA A 358 -6.32 -13.95 -3.76
CA ALA A 358 -5.07 -13.68 -3.11
C ALA A 358 -5.17 -12.37 -2.35
N SER A 359 -4.60 -12.32 -1.15
CA SER A 359 -4.53 -11.10 -0.35
C SER A 359 -3.17 -10.97 0.32
N ILE A 360 -2.74 -9.75 0.64
CA ILE A 360 -1.61 -9.48 1.54
C ILE A 360 -1.74 -8.07 2.11
N THR A 361 -1.39 -7.87 3.39
CA THR A 361 -1.23 -6.52 3.94
C THR A 361 0.09 -5.88 3.51
N PHE A 362 0.15 -4.55 3.42
CA PHE A 362 1.43 -3.88 3.14
C PHE A 362 2.49 -4.22 4.19
N GLN A 363 2.09 -4.33 5.45
CA GLN A 363 2.95 -4.75 6.55
C GLN A 363 3.67 -6.06 6.22
N ASN A 364 2.92 -7.11 5.90
CA ASN A 364 3.48 -8.43 5.60
C ASN A 364 4.21 -8.47 4.26
N TYR A 365 3.77 -7.72 3.26
CA TYR A 365 4.49 -7.59 1.99
C TYR A 365 5.89 -6.99 2.19
N PHE A 366 6.02 -5.86 2.90
CA PHE A 366 7.31 -5.23 3.11
C PHE A 366 8.23 -6.02 4.06
N ARG A 367 7.66 -6.86 4.94
CA ARG A 367 8.43 -7.83 5.76
C ARG A 367 9.08 -8.95 4.94
N LEU A 368 8.71 -9.14 3.67
CA LEU A 368 9.38 -10.11 2.78
C LEU A 368 10.80 -9.66 2.38
N TYR A 369 11.09 -8.36 2.45
CA TYR A 369 12.39 -7.84 2.03
C TYR A 369 13.49 -8.19 3.02
N LYS A 370 14.62 -8.71 2.52
CA LYS A 370 15.81 -8.99 3.35
C LYS A 370 16.35 -7.74 4.02
N LYS A 371 16.22 -6.59 3.35
CA LYS A 371 16.51 -5.28 3.92
C LYS A 371 15.42 -4.29 3.51
N LEU A 372 14.95 -3.52 4.47
CA LEU A 372 13.95 -2.48 4.27
C LEU A 372 14.51 -1.16 4.81
N ALA A 373 14.31 -0.07 4.09
CA ALA A 373 14.68 1.26 4.51
C ALA A 373 13.63 2.25 4.03
N GLY A 374 13.63 3.46 4.59
CA GLY A 374 12.69 4.48 4.17
C GLY A 374 13.19 5.89 4.38
N MET A 375 12.54 6.84 3.73
CA MET A 375 12.81 8.25 3.93
C MET A 375 11.52 9.04 4.00
N THR A 376 11.46 10.02 4.88
CA THR A 376 10.33 10.94 4.97
C THR A 376 10.72 12.21 5.73
N GLY A 377 9.87 13.23 5.76
CA GLY A 377 10.11 14.44 6.56
C GLY A 377 9.58 14.36 7.97
N THR A 378 8.86 13.30 8.32
CA THR A 378 8.02 13.27 9.52
C THR A 378 7.79 11.84 10.07
N ALA A 379 8.83 11.04 10.29
CA ALA A 379 8.73 9.67 10.79
C ALA A 379 8.82 9.53 12.32
N LEU A 380 9.42 10.49 13.02
CA LEU A 380 9.72 10.42 14.44
C LEU A 380 8.48 10.21 15.32
N THR A 381 7.31 10.70 14.90
CA THR A 381 6.06 10.52 15.64
C THR A 381 5.63 9.05 15.67
N GLU A 382 5.90 8.30 14.60
CA GLU A 382 5.53 6.89 14.43
C GLU A 382 6.70 5.94 14.68
N ALA A 383 7.80 6.42 15.29
CA ALA A 383 9.03 5.64 15.44
C ALA A 383 8.81 4.32 16.20
N SER A 384 7.89 4.28 17.17
CA SER A 384 7.51 3.05 17.86
C SER A 384 6.81 2.06 16.95
N GLU A 385 5.87 2.52 16.11
CA GLU A 385 5.16 1.64 15.16
C GLU A 385 6.12 1.05 14.12
N PHE A 386 7.04 1.88 13.59
CA PHE A 386 8.09 1.41 12.68
C PHE A 386 9.00 0.34 13.31
N ALA A 387 9.39 0.54 14.56
CA ALA A 387 10.22 -0.42 15.29
C ALA A 387 9.44 -1.71 15.62
N ASP A 388 8.17 -1.59 16.02
CA ASP A 388 7.37 -2.74 16.44
C ASP A 388 7.00 -3.63 15.25
N ILE A 389 6.51 -3.05 14.14
CA ILE A 389 6.00 -3.79 12.98
C ILE A 389 7.12 -4.18 12.03
N TYR A 390 7.97 -3.22 11.65
CA TYR A 390 8.93 -3.37 10.57
C TYR A 390 10.38 -3.55 11.03
N LYS A 391 10.65 -3.45 12.34
CA LYS A 391 12.00 -3.43 12.91
C LYS A 391 12.87 -2.29 12.34
N LEU A 392 12.23 -1.20 11.93
CA LEU A 392 12.89 -0.02 11.37
C LEU A 392 13.14 1.01 12.46
N GLU A 393 14.41 1.41 12.61
CA GLU A 393 14.79 2.52 13.46
C GLU A 393 14.65 3.85 12.72
N VAL A 394 14.14 4.90 13.38
CA VAL A 394 14.08 6.27 12.81
C VAL A 394 15.28 7.09 13.27
N VAL A 395 15.95 7.75 12.33
CA VAL A 395 17.08 8.65 12.58
C VAL A 395 16.77 10.03 12.01
N ASP A 396 16.82 11.05 12.87
CA ASP A 396 16.54 12.44 12.51
C ASP A 396 17.81 13.12 11.97
N LEU A 397 17.76 13.60 10.73
CA LEU A 397 18.90 14.27 10.11
C LEU A 397 18.79 15.78 10.27
N PRO A 398 19.92 16.46 10.60
CA PRO A 398 19.94 17.91 10.58
C PRO A 398 19.70 18.43 9.17
N THR A 399 19.07 19.59 9.06
CA THR A 399 18.90 20.31 7.79
C THR A 399 20.24 20.84 7.29
N ASN A 400 20.44 20.88 5.96
CA ASN A 400 21.65 21.47 5.35
C ASN A 400 21.83 22.94 5.74
N LYS A 401 20.71 23.68 5.84
CA LYS A 401 20.67 25.08 6.28
C LYS A 401 19.67 25.27 7.41
N PRO A 402 19.92 26.18 8.38
CA PRO A 402 18.98 26.44 9.47
C PRO A 402 17.61 26.92 8.95
N VAL A 403 16.53 26.35 9.49
CA VAL A 403 15.16 26.74 9.12
C VAL A 403 14.83 28.13 9.67
N ARG A 404 14.39 29.03 8.78
CA ARG A 404 13.97 30.41 9.11
C ARG A 404 12.46 30.62 9.05
N ARG A 405 11.69 29.55 8.86
CA ARG A 405 10.23 29.56 8.84
C ARG A 405 9.67 30.05 10.17
N MET A 406 8.68 30.95 10.12
CA MET A 406 7.89 31.35 11.28
C MET A 406 6.60 30.55 11.33
N ASP A 407 6.45 29.70 12.34
CA ASP A 407 5.21 28.97 12.62
C ASP A 407 4.40 29.75 13.64
N GLU A 408 3.30 30.39 13.21
CA GLU A 408 2.39 31.11 14.10
C GLU A 408 1.45 30.15 14.84
N ASP A 409 0.96 30.59 15.99
CA ASP A 409 -0.07 29.88 16.76
C ASP A 409 -1.38 29.78 15.98
N ASP A 410 -2.13 28.71 16.24
CA ASP A 410 -3.42 28.48 15.62
C ASP A 410 -4.44 29.54 16.07
N VAL A 411 -5.32 29.94 15.16
CA VAL A 411 -6.46 30.81 15.46
C VAL A 411 -7.73 29.98 15.42
N VAL A 412 -8.46 29.96 16.54
CA VAL A 412 -9.70 29.18 16.66
C VAL A 412 -10.93 30.09 16.66
N TYR A 413 -11.90 29.73 15.83
CA TYR A 413 -13.18 30.40 15.66
C TYR A 413 -14.33 29.52 16.14
N ARG A 414 -15.43 30.15 16.55
CA ARG A 414 -16.65 29.41 16.93
C ARG A 414 -17.38 28.84 15.72
N THR A 415 -17.45 29.59 14.62
CA THR A 415 -18.17 29.19 13.39
C THR A 415 -17.21 29.06 12.20
N ALA A 416 -17.53 28.17 11.26
CA ALA A 416 -16.77 27.99 10.03
C ALA A 416 -16.85 29.24 9.15
N LYS A 417 -17.99 29.95 9.17
CA LYS A 417 -18.18 31.21 8.44
C LYS A 417 -17.19 32.29 8.86
N ALA A 418 -16.99 32.49 10.17
CA ALA A 418 -16.03 33.45 10.69
C ALA A 418 -14.59 33.05 10.34
N LYS A 419 -14.27 31.76 10.46
CA LYS A 419 -12.99 31.19 10.03
C LYS A 419 -12.66 31.53 8.57
N TYR A 420 -13.56 31.21 7.63
CA TYR A 420 -13.32 31.46 6.21
C TYR A 420 -13.25 32.95 5.87
N ALA A 421 -14.01 33.80 6.56
CA ALA A 421 -13.92 35.25 6.37
C ALA A 421 -12.51 35.78 6.72
N GLU A 422 -11.90 35.32 7.82
CA GLU A 422 -10.54 35.74 8.16
C GLU A 422 -9.49 35.14 7.21
N ILE A 423 -9.65 33.88 6.78
CA ILE A 423 -8.78 33.25 5.78
C ILE A 423 -8.72 34.11 4.51
N ILE A 424 -9.88 34.53 3.99
CA ILE A 424 -9.97 35.38 2.79
C ILE A 424 -9.25 36.72 3.00
N LYS A 425 -9.43 37.35 4.17
CA LYS A 425 -8.79 38.62 4.51
C LYS A 425 -7.26 38.50 4.53
N GLU A 426 -6.75 37.41 5.09
CA GLU A 426 -5.31 37.10 5.11
C GLU A 426 -4.77 36.80 3.72
N VAL A 427 -5.49 36.01 2.93
CA VAL A 427 -5.12 35.73 1.53
C VAL A 427 -5.03 37.03 0.72
N ARG A 428 -6.01 37.93 0.88
CA ARG A 428 -6.01 39.24 0.22
C ARG A 428 -4.81 40.09 0.65
N ALA A 429 -4.49 40.12 1.95
CA ALA A 429 -3.38 40.91 2.47
C ALA A 429 -2.02 40.40 1.98
N ALA A 430 -1.82 39.09 1.92
CA ALA A 430 -0.60 38.48 1.42
C ALA A 430 -0.48 38.61 -0.12
N ASN A 431 -1.58 38.38 -0.86
CA ASN A 431 -1.62 38.55 -2.31
C ASN A 431 -1.33 40.00 -2.74
N ALA A 432 -1.86 40.99 -2.02
CA ALA A 432 -1.61 42.41 -2.29
C ALA A 432 -0.13 42.82 -2.16
N LYS A 433 0.66 42.07 -1.37
CA LYS A 433 2.11 42.27 -1.23
C LYS A 433 2.94 41.39 -2.19
N GLY A 434 2.28 40.61 -3.06
CA GLY A 434 2.93 39.67 -3.96
C GLY A 434 3.45 38.40 -3.29
N GLN A 435 3.05 38.10 -2.06
CA GLN A 435 3.48 36.90 -1.36
C GLN A 435 2.76 35.65 -1.95
N PRO A 436 3.48 34.60 -2.35
CA PRO A 436 2.84 33.34 -2.78
C PRO A 436 2.20 32.61 -1.60
N ILE A 437 1.03 32.00 -1.83
CA ILE A 437 0.20 31.39 -0.78
C ILE A 437 -0.22 29.97 -1.18
N LEU A 438 -0.05 29.03 -0.26
CA LEU A 438 -0.57 27.67 -0.34
C LEU A 438 -1.62 27.46 0.76
N LEU A 439 -2.86 27.22 0.37
CA LEU A 439 -4.00 26.92 1.23
C LEU A 439 -4.21 25.42 1.30
N GLY A 440 -4.11 24.81 2.48
CA GLY A 440 -4.35 23.39 2.69
C GLY A 440 -5.71 23.11 3.32
N THR A 441 -6.54 22.28 2.68
CA THR A 441 -7.87 21.86 3.18
C THR A 441 -7.92 20.34 3.37
N ALA A 442 -8.76 19.80 4.26
CA ALA A 442 -8.79 18.35 4.52
C ALA A 442 -9.70 17.53 3.57
N SER A 443 -10.58 18.19 2.79
CA SER A 443 -11.47 17.49 1.85
C SER A 443 -11.68 18.26 0.56
N ILE A 444 -12.04 17.55 -0.52
CA ILE A 444 -12.28 18.13 -1.85
C ILE A 444 -13.45 19.11 -1.77
N GLU A 445 -14.51 18.75 -1.05
CA GLU A 445 -15.65 19.61 -0.79
C GLU A 445 -15.23 20.96 -0.18
N LYS A 446 -14.31 20.96 0.79
CA LYS A 446 -13.79 22.19 1.41
C LYS A 446 -12.87 22.97 0.47
N SER A 447 -12.08 22.29 -0.37
CA SER A 447 -11.32 22.95 -1.45
C SER A 447 -12.25 23.71 -2.40
N GLU A 448 -13.33 23.08 -2.85
CA GLU A 448 -14.32 23.68 -3.75
C GLU A 448 -15.08 24.83 -3.08
N LEU A 449 -15.48 24.66 -1.81
CA LEU A 449 -16.08 25.75 -1.02
C LEU A 449 -15.15 26.97 -0.95
N LEU A 450 -13.87 26.75 -0.62
CA LEU A 450 -12.89 27.83 -0.53
C LEU A 450 -12.64 28.48 -1.90
N SER A 451 -12.58 27.68 -2.96
CA SER A 451 -12.47 28.14 -4.35
C SER A 451 -13.62 29.09 -4.73
N HIS A 452 -14.86 28.71 -4.41
CA HIS A 452 -16.03 29.57 -4.62
C HIS A 452 -15.93 30.89 -3.85
N LEU A 453 -15.50 30.84 -2.59
CA LEU A 453 -15.33 32.03 -1.76
C LEU A 453 -14.23 32.97 -2.29
N LEU A 454 -13.10 32.43 -2.76
CA LEU A 454 -12.02 33.20 -3.39
C LEU A 454 -12.48 33.81 -4.72
N THR A 455 -13.24 33.08 -5.52
CA THR A 455 -13.83 33.56 -6.79
C THR A 455 -14.78 34.73 -6.55
N ALA A 456 -15.65 34.62 -5.54
CA ALA A 456 -16.58 35.70 -5.15
C ALA A 456 -15.83 36.99 -4.77
N GLN A 457 -14.60 36.87 -4.29
CA GLN A 457 -13.73 37.98 -3.90
C GLN A 457 -12.77 38.43 -5.00
N ARG A 458 -12.88 37.83 -6.20
CA ARG A 458 -12.05 38.08 -7.40
C ARG A 458 -10.55 37.83 -7.17
N ILE A 459 -10.22 36.81 -6.39
CA ILE A 459 -8.84 36.38 -6.15
C ILE A 459 -8.52 35.23 -7.13
N PRO A 460 -7.61 35.43 -8.11
CA PRO A 460 -7.17 34.35 -9.00
C PRO A 460 -6.47 33.26 -8.21
N HIS A 461 -6.86 32.00 -8.42
CA HIS A 461 -6.29 30.87 -7.72
C HIS A 461 -6.34 29.60 -8.57
N LYS A 462 -5.54 28.60 -8.19
CA LYS A 462 -5.54 27.25 -8.77
C LYS A 462 -5.89 26.22 -7.70
N VAL A 463 -6.62 25.17 -8.04
CA VAL A 463 -7.06 24.13 -7.11
C VAL A 463 -6.43 22.78 -7.49
N LEU A 464 -5.96 22.04 -6.48
CA LEU A 464 -5.34 20.72 -6.60
C LEU A 464 -6.17 19.70 -5.81
N ASN A 465 -6.85 18.79 -6.52
CA ASN A 465 -7.82 17.85 -5.93
C ASN A 465 -7.35 16.38 -5.91
N ALA A 466 -6.06 16.11 -6.13
CA ALA A 466 -5.45 14.78 -6.23
C ALA A 466 -6.05 13.85 -7.31
N ARG A 467 -6.58 14.41 -8.40
CA ARG A 467 -7.17 13.65 -9.53
C ARG A 467 -6.24 13.49 -10.72
N HIS A 468 -5.39 14.50 -10.99
CA HIS A 468 -4.53 14.53 -12.18
C HIS A 468 -3.10 14.91 -11.79
N HIS A 469 -2.31 13.91 -11.37
CA HIS A 469 -0.98 14.14 -10.77
C HIS A 469 -0.02 14.95 -11.64
N GLU A 470 -0.01 14.74 -12.96
CA GLU A 470 0.87 15.48 -13.88
C GLU A 470 0.50 16.96 -13.97
N GLN A 471 -0.79 17.26 -14.20
CA GLN A 471 -1.28 18.65 -14.24
C GLN A 471 -1.09 19.35 -12.90
N GLU A 472 -1.31 18.63 -11.81
CA GLU A 472 -1.10 19.13 -10.45
C GLU A 472 0.37 19.46 -10.18
N ALA A 473 1.30 18.63 -10.66
CA ALA A 473 2.73 18.90 -10.52
C ALA A 473 3.11 20.25 -11.19
N PHE A 474 2.56 20.55 -12.37
CA PHE A 474 2.76 21.85 -13.02
C PHE A 474 2.20 23.02 -12.21
N ILE A 475 1.01 22.87 -11.65
CA ILE A 475 0.40 23.92 -10.80
C ILE A 475 1.26 24.17 -9.55
N VAL A 476 1.76 23.10 -8.91
CA VAL A 476 2.62 23.19 -7.71
C VAL A 476 3.96 23.84 -8.03
N ALA A 477 4.54 23.53 -9.18
CA ALA A 477 5.79 24.11 -9.64
C ALA A 477 5.72 25.63 -9.84
N GLU A 478 4.54 26.17 -10.12
CA GLU A 478 4.29 27.62 -10.22
C GLU A 478 3.77 28.25 -8.92
N ALA A 479 3.45 27.46 -7.90
CA ALA A 479 2.86 27.96 -6.65
C ALA A 479 3.80 28.92 -5.88
N GLY A 480 5.11 28.89 -6.17
CA GLY A 480 6.11 29.79 -5.58
C GLY A 480 6.33 31.10 -6.35
N VAL A 481 5.58 31.37 -7.41
CA VAL A 481 5.66 32.62 -8.18
C VAL A 481 4.97 33.76 -7.40
N PRO A 482 5.51 34.99 -7.39
CA PRO A 482 4.90 36.12 -6.69
C PRO A 482 3.40 36.30 -6.99
N GLY A 483 2.60 36.40 -5.93
CA GLY A 483 1.15 36.57 -5.99
C GLY A 483 0.35 35.30 -6.35
N ALA A 484 0.99 34.14 -6.53
CA ALA A 484 0.28 32.89 -6.79
C ALA A 484 -0.54 32.47 -5.55
N VAL A 485 -1.79 32.06 -5.77
CA VAL A 485 -2.66 31.47 -4.73
C VAL A 485 -3.03 30.06 -5.18
N THR A 486 -2.66 29.08 -4.38
CA THR A 486 -2.90 27.66 -4.68
C THR A 486 -3.67 27.02 -3.54
N VAL A 487 -4.77 26.35 -3.85
CA VAL A 487 -5.56 25.54 -2.91
C VAL A 487 -5.19 24.07 -3.14
N ALA A 488 -4.82 23.38 -2.08
CA ALA A 488 -4.42 21.98 -2.10
C ALA A 488 -5.26 21.16 -1.12
N THR A 489 -5.89 20.11 -1.63
CA THR A 489 -6.61 19.16 -0.80
C THR A 489 -5.65 18.13 -0.20
N ASN A 490 -5.65 17.95 1.12
CA ASN A 490 -4.79 17.02 1.85
C ASN A 490 -3.32 17.11 1.40
N MET A 491 -2.85 16.06 0.72
CA MET A 491 -1.49 15.90 0.21
C MET A 491 -1.40 16.10 -1.31
N ALA A 492 -2.36 16.77 -1.96
CA ALA A 492 -2.28 17.07 -3.37
C ALA A 492 -0.98 17.86 -3.69
N GLY A 493 -0.34 17.53 -4.82
CA GLY A 493 0.98 18.07 -5.14
C GLY A 493 2.15 17.48 -4.35
N ARG A 494 1.97 16.33 -3.70
CA ARG A 494 3.08 15.60 -3.04
C ARG A 494 4.17 15.21 -4.03
N GLY A 495 5.41 15.14 -3.54
CA GLY A 495 6.58 14.78 -4.34
C GLY A 495 7.08 15.89 -5.27
N THR A 496 6.34 17.00 -5.44
CA THR A 496 6.79 18.17 -6.20
C THR A 496 7.24 19.29 -5.27
N ASP A 497 8.40 19.89 -5.57
CA ASP A 497 8.98 20.98 -4.80
C ASP A 497 8.38 22.33 -5.20
N ILE A 498 8.07 23.18 -4.22
CA ILE A 498 7.58 24.54 -4.49
C ILE A 498 8.78 25.47 -4.43
N GLN A 499 9.35 25.75 -5.60
CA GLN A 499 10.50 26.65 -5.73
C GLN A 499 10.02 28.09 -5.85
N LEU A 500 10.56 28.97 -5.00
CA LEU A 500 10.30 30.41 -5.11
C LEU A 500 10.82 30.92 -6.45
N GLY A 501 9.97 31.64 -7.19
CA GLY A 501 10.24 32.11 -8.55
C GLY A 501 9.82 31.16 -9.68
N GLY A 502 9.46 29.92 -9.37
CA GLY A 502 9.01 28.89 -10.32
C GLY A 502 10.09 27.83 -10.62
N ASN A 503 9.65 26.66 -11.11
CA ASN A 503 10.55 25.55 -11.48
C ASN A 503 11.13 25.75 -12.90
N TYR A 504 12.45 25.71 -13.02
CA TYR A 504 13.15 25.91 -14.31
C TYR A 504 12.82 24.83 -15.35
N GLU A 505 12.94 23.55 -15.00
CA GLU A 505 12.81 22.44 -15.94
C GLU A 505 11.41 22.33 -16.50
N MET A 506 10.40 22.39 -15.63
CA MET A 506 8.99 22.31 -16.05
C MET A 506 8.58 23.50 -16.91
N ARG A 507 9.07 24.70 -16.58
CA ARG A 507 8.78 25.90 -17.35
C ARG A 507 9.49 25.92 -18.70
N LEU A 508 10.73 25.43 -18.75
CA LEU A 508 11.46 25.25 -20.01
C LEU A 508 10.70 24.30 -20.93
N GLU A 509 10.23 23.16 -20.42
CA GLU A 509 9.48 22.19 -21.23
C GLU A 509 8.16 22.75 -21.76
N GLN A 510 7.41 23.48 -20.92
CA GLN A 510 6.17 24.12 -21.34
C GLN A 510 6.41 25.21 -22.39
N GLU A 511 7.35 26.12 -22.14
CA GLU A 511 7.64 27.21 -23.08
C GLU A 511 8.27 26.69 -24.38
N ARG A 512 9.06 25.60 -24.31
CA ARG A 512 9.59 24.88 -25.47
C ARG A 512 8.44 24.32 -26.31
N THR A 513 7.59 23.48 -25.70
CA THR A 513 6.46 22.83 -26.37
C THR A 513 5.52 23.86 -27.00
N ALA A 514 5.23 24.95 -26.28
CA ALA A 514 4.39 26.03 -26.79
C ALA A 514 5.02 26.74 -28.00
N LYS A 515 6.32 27.02 -27.96
CA LYS A 515 7.05 27.62 -29.09
C LYS A 515 7.17 26.68 -30.28
N GLU A 516 7.46 25.40 -30.08
CA GLU A 516 7.52 24.39 -31.14
C GLU A 516 6.19 24.24 -31.84
N LYS A 517 5.10 24.17 -31.06
CA LYS A 517 3.74 24.13 -31.60
C LYS A 517 3.38 25.39 -32.39
N ALA A 518 3.81 26.56 -31.92
CA ALA A 518 3.58 27.83 -32.62
C ALA A 518 4.41 27.96 -33.91
N LEU A 519 5.62 27.39 -33.93
CA LEU A 519 6.53 27.42 -35.08
C LEU A 519 6.30 26.27 -36.08
N GLY A 520 5.60 25.22 -35.68
CA GLY A 520 5.39 24.00 -36.47
C GLY A 520 6.67 23.20 -36.74
N ARG A 521 7.73 23.45 -35.95
CA ARG A 521 9.02 22.75 -36.03
C ARG A 521 9.63 22.62 -34.64
N GLU A 522 10.52 21.64 -34.48
CA GLU A 522 11.37 21.53 -33.29
C GLU A 522 12.33 22.73 -33.17
N LEU A 523 12.63 23.11 -31.93
CA LEU A 523 13.60 24.16 -31.64
C LEU A 523 15.02 23.62 -31.77
N SER A 524 15.92 24.42 -32.34
CA SER A 524 17.35 24.09 -32.36
C SER A 524 17.96 24.19 -30.96
N GLU A 525 19.05 23.47 -30.70
CA GLU A 525 19.75 23.52 -29.40
C GLU A 525 20.12 24.95 -28.96
N GLY A 526 20.51 25.80 -29.92
CA GLY A 526 20.80 27.21 -29.66
C GLY A 526 19.58 28.02 -29.19
N GLU A 527 18.39 27.76 -29.78
CA GLU A 527 17.14 28.39 -29.38
C GLU A 527 16.68 27.92 -27.99
N ILE A 528 16.85 26.63 -27.69
CA ILE A 528 16.56 26.05 -26.38
C ILE A 528 17.48 26.67 -25.31
N SER A 529 18.77 26.82 -25.60
CA SER A 529 19.71 27.46 -24.68
C SER A 529 19.37 28.92 -24.41
N LEU A 530 18.98 29.69 -25.42
CA LEU A 530 18.56 31.08 -25.27
C LEU A 530 17.27 31.19 -24.43
N LEU A 531 16.27 30.36 -24.71
CA LEU A 531 15.05 30.27 -23.92
C LEU A 531 15.36 29.92 -22.46
N GLY A 532 16.24 28.94 -22.25
CA GLY A 532 16.71 28.56 -20.93
C GLY A 532 17.36 29.70 -20.15
N ALA A 533 18.21 30.51 -20.80
CA ALA A 533 18.83 31.67 -20.17
C ALA A 533 17.80 32.74 -19.78
N GLN A 534 16.80 33.00 -20.64
CA GLN A 534 15.72 33.94 -20.36
C GLN A 534 14.87 33.50 -19.16
N ILE A 535 14.50 32.22 -19.11
CA ILE A 535 13.70 31.67 -18.00
C ILE A 535 14.47 31.72 -16.68
N LYS A 536 15.77 31.38 -16.69
CA LYS A 536 16.62 31.50 -15.48
C LYS A 536 16.64 32.93 -14.94
N ALA A 537 16.83 33.92 -15.80
CA ALA A 537 16.84 35.33 -15.39
C ALA A 537 15.50 35.78 -14.81
N ASP A 538 14.37 35.38 -15.40
CA ASP A 538 13.04 35.70 -14.89
C ASP A 538 12.76 35.01 -13.54
N ILE A 539 13.16 33.75 -13.39
CA ILE A 539 13.03 33.00 -12.12
C ILE A 539 13.83 33.70 -11.01
N GLU A 540 15.04 34.18 -11.27
CA GLU A 540 15.85 34.89 -10.28
C GLU A 540 15.17 36.19 -9.80
N VAL A 541 14.61 36.98 -10.72
CA VAL A 541 13.86 38.20 -10.39
C VAL A 541 12.63 37.89 -9.56
N LYS A 542 11.81 36.93 -9.99
CA LYS A 542 10.59 36.51 -9.28
C LYS A 542 10.90 35.88 -7.93
N LYS A 543 11.98 35.10 -7.83
CA LYS A 543 12.45 34.52 -6.58
C LYS A 543 12.78 35.62 -5.57
N LYS A 544 13.51 36.66 -5.99
CA LYS A 544 13.83 37.80 -5.14
C LYS A 544 12.56 38.50 -4.64
N GLN A 545 11.59 38.76 -5.53
CA GLN A 545 10.30 39.35 -5.16
C GLN A 545 9.54 38.50 -4.13
N ALA A 546 9.49 37.19 -4.32
CA ALA A 546 8.83 36.27 -3.38
C ALA A 546 9.52 36.24 -2.02
N LEU A 547 10.86 36.26 -1.99
CA LEU A 547 11.66 36.33 -0.77
C LEU A 547 11.44 37.64 -0.02
N ASP A 548 11.46 38.77 -0.73
CA ASP A 548 11.23 40.11 -0.17
C ASP A 548 9.80 40.26 0.38
N ALA A 549 8.83 39.54 -0.21
CA ALA A 549 7.46 39.45 0.29
C ALA A 549 7.29 38.53 1.52
N GLY A 550 8.36 37.90 2.01
CA GLY A 550 8.34 37.03 3.19
C GLY A 550 8.39 35.52 2.91
N GLY A 551 8.64 35.13 1.65
CA GLY A 551 8.65 33.74 1.20
C GLY A 551 7.24 33.13 1.10
N LEU A 552 7.17 31.81 0.88
CA LEU A 552 5.90 31.10 0.75
C LEU A 552 5.09 31.16 2.06
N TYR A 553 3.82 31.56 1.97
CA TYR A 553 2.89 31.50 3.09
C TYR A 553 2.04 30.23 2.99
N VAL A 554 2.16 29.33 3.97
CA VAL A 554 1.30 28.15 4.09
C VAL A 554 0.20 28.41 5.10
N LEU A 555 -1.05 28.24 4.68
CA LEU A 555 -2.22 28.42 5.52
C LEU A 555 -3.04 27.13 5.56
N GLY A 556 -3.12 26.50 6.73
CA GLY A 556 -4.03 25.38 6.97
C GLY A 556 -5.43 25.88 7.33
N THR A 557 -6.47 25.38 6.65
CA THR A 557 -7.87 25.80 6.91
C THR A 557 -8.56 24.97 7.97
N GLU A 558 -7.87 23.96 8.48
CA GLU A 558 -8.24 23.08 9.59
C GLU A 558 -7.03 22.22 9.97
N ARG A 559 -7.17 21.42 11.03
CA ARG A 559 -6.19 20.41 11.45
C ARG A 559 -6.56 19.05 10.88
N HIS A 560 -5.56 18.31 10.39
CA HIS A 560 -5.76 16.94 9.96
C HIS A 560 -5.88 15.99 11.17
N GLU A 561 -6.29 14.75 10.91
CA GLU A 561 -6.36 13.68 11.93
C GLU A 561 -5.00 13.42 12.60
N SER A 562 -3.91 13.64 11.86
CA SER A 562 -2.54 13.44 12.34
C SER A 562 -1.74 14.73 12.29
N ARG A 563 -0.95 14.95 13.34
CA ARG A 563 -0.02 16.09 13.43
C ARG A 563 1.06 16.02 12.36
N ARG A 564 1.38 14.81 11.91
CA ARG A 564 2.34 14.54 10.84
C ARG A 564 1.97 15.24 9.55
N ILE A 565 0.71 15.09 9.12
CA ILE A 565 0.18 15.67 7.88
C ILE A 565 0.20 17.20 7.97
N ASP A 566 -0.17 17.76 9.11
CA ASP A 566 -0.06 19.21 9.34
C ASP A 566 1.40 19.71 9.22
N ASN A 567 2.34 18.97 9.80
CA ASN A 567 3.76 19.31 9.73
C ASN A 567 4.32 19.17 8.31
N GLN A 568 3.83 18.22 7.52
CA GLN A 568 4.17 18.10 6.10
C GLN A 568 3.68 19.32 5.31
N LEU A 569 2.45 19.80 5.58
CA LEU A 569 1.92 21.02 4.99
C LEU A 569 2.80 22.22 5.36
N ARG A 570 3.11 22.41 6.66
CA ARG A 570 4.06 23.46 7.11
C ARG A 570 5.42 23.33 6.46
N GLY A 571 5.89 22.10 6.26
CA GLY A 571 7.14 21.76 5.58
C GLY A 571 7.22 22.21 4.13
N ARG A 572 6.10 22.63 3.52
CA ARG A 572 6.10 23.15 2.15
C ARG A 572 6.78 24.51 2.03
N THR A 573 6.91 25.27 3.12
CA THR A 573 7.58 26.58 3.17
C THR A 573 8.85 26.58 4.03
N GLY A 574 9.72 27.57 3.81
CA GLY A 574 10.99 27.77 4.53
C GLY A 574 12.07 26.74 4.21
N ARG A 575 12.07 26.22 2.97
CA ARG A 575 12.98 25.19 2.48
C ARG A 575 14.39 25.76 2.26
N GLN A 576 15.43 24.95 2.51
CA GLN A 576 16.84 25.35 2.35
C GLN A 576 17.19 26.71 3.01
N GLY A 577 16.55 27.03 4.14
CA GLY A 577 16.78 28.25 4.91
C GLY A 577 16.09 29.51 4.36
N ASP A 578 15.21 29.37 3.36
CA ASP A 578 14.37 30.46 2.89
C ASP A 578 13.46 30.99 4.03
N PRO A 579 13.11 32.29 4.04
CA PRO A 579 12.04 32.80 4.87
C PRO A 579 10.71 32.14 4.47
N GLY A 580 9.78 32.08 5.41
CA GLY A 580 8.47 31.51 5.17
C GLY A 580 7.58 31.68 6.39
N LYS A 581 6.28 31.55 6.18
CA LYS A 581 5.28 31.67 7.24
C LYS A 581 4.33 30.49 7.19
N SER A 582 3.96 29.93 8.33
CA SER A 582 2.87 28.96 8.42
C SER A 582 1.87 29.33 9.51
N LYS A 583 0.58 29.09 9.26
CA LYS A 583 -0.51 29.38 10.21
C LYS A 583 -1.71 28.48 9.96
N PHE A 584 -2.45 28.15 11.03
CA PHE A 584 -3.67 27.35 10.94
C PHE A 584 -4.87 28.14 11.45
N TYR A 585 -5.99 28.03 10.74
CA TYR A 585 -7.28 28.59 11.08
C TYR A 585 -8.23 27.43 11.32
N ILE A 586 -8.90 27.41 12.46
CA ILE A 586 -9.67 26.26 12.91
C ILE A 586 -11.04 26.71 13.42
N SER A 587 -12.05 25.89 13.22
CA SER A 587 -13.39 26.11 13.76
C SER A 587 -13.80 24.97 14.70
N ILE A 588 -14.65 25.26 15.68
CA ILE A 588 -15.33 24.22 16.47
C ILE A 588 -16.21 23.32 15.57
N GLU A 589 -16.68 23.84 14.43
CA GLU A 589 -17.49 23.11 13.46
C GLU A 589 -16.66 22.21 12.53
N ASP A 590 -15.33 22.27 12.59
CA ASP A 590 -14.46 21.39 11.78
C ASP A 590 -14.54 19.95 12.26
N ASP A 591 -14.31 18.98 11.36
CA ASP A 591 -14.54 17.55 11.62
C ASP A 591 -13.79 17.03 12.84
N LEU A 592 -12.51 17.40 12.97
CA LEU A 592 -11.69 17.05 14.12
C LEU A 592 -12.32 17.50 15.44
N MET A 593 -12.90 18.70 15.45
CA MET A 593 -13.46 19.31 16.64
C MET A 593 -14.82 18.74 17.00
N ARG A 594 -15.66 18.56 15.98
CA ARG A 594 -16.97 17.95 16.09
C ARG A 594 -16.90 16.57 16.73
N ILE A 595 -15.89 15.76 16.38
CA ILE A 595 -15.80 14.38 16.88
C ILE A 595 -15.27 14.31 18.33
N PHE A 596 -14.38 15.21 18.76
CA PHE A 596 -13.61 15.00 20.00
C PHE A 596 -13.79 16.07 21.09
N ALA A 597 -14.20 17.30 20.76
CA ALA A 597 -14.09 18.40 21.72
C ALA A 597 -15.12 19.53 21.57
N ALA A 598 -16.06 19.46 20.63
CA ALA A 598 -16.92 20.57 20.28
C ALA A 598 -17.72 21.13 21.47
N ASP A 599 -18.45 20.28 22.20
CA ASP A 599 -19.33 20.73 23.28
C ASP A 599 -18.57 21.37 24.44
N ARG A 600 -17.42 20.80 24.82
CA ARG A 600 -16.59 21.32 25.91
C ARG A 600 -15.98 22.67 25.53
N MET A 601 -15.55 22.82 24.28
CA MET A 601 -14.88 24.04 23.82
C MET A 601 -15.86 25.17 23.53
N ASP A 602 -17.02 24.90 22.92
CA ASP A 602 -18.05 25.92 22.75
C ASP A 602 -18.56 26.42 24.12
N ALA A 603 -18.74 25.52 25.10
CA ALA A 603 -19.11 25.92 26.46
C ALA A 603 -18.06 26.82 27.14
N VAL A 604 -16.78 26.55 26.96
CA VAL A 604 -15.69 27.40 27.49
C VAL A 604 -15.67 28.76 26.77
N MET A 605 -15.80 28.79 25.45
CA MET A 605 -15.80 30.04 24.68
C MET A 605 -17.00 30.93 25.01
N ARG A 606 -18.19 30.34 25.18
CA ARG A 606 -19.40 31.06 25.65
C ARG A 606 -19.20 31.64 27.04
N ARG A 607 -18.61 30.88 27.97
CA ARG A 607 -18.32 31.36 29.35
C ARG A 607 -17.31 32.50 29.38
N LEU A 608 -16.36 32.52 28.45
CA LEU A 608 -15.37 33.58 28.30
C LEU A 608 -15.91 34.81 27.55
N GLY A 609 -17.19 34.79 27.10
CA GLY A 609 -17.83 35.91 26.43
C GLY A 609 -17.38 36.14 24.99
N ILE A 610 -16.83 35.11 24.34
CA ILE A 610 -16.20 35.24 23.02
C ILE A 610 -17.26 35.20 21.93
N LYS A 611 -17.25 36.23 21.08
CA LYS A 611 -18.21 36.38 19.99
C LYS A 611 -17.91 35.42 18.84
N GLU A 612 -18.87 35.25 17.95
CA GLU A 612 -18.72 34.31 16.81
C GLU A 612 -17.66 34.76 15.80
N ASP A 613 -17.44 36.07 15.68
CA ASP A 613 -16.48 36.72 14.76
C ASP A 613 -15.09 36.95 15.38
N GLU A 614 -14.91 36.65 16.66
CA GLU A 614 -13.63 36.82 17.37
C GLU A 614 -12.82 35.50 17.36
N GLY A 615 -11.63 35.56 16.77
CA GLY A 615 -10.66 34.47 16.79
C GLY A 615 -9.85 34.46 18.08
N ILE A 616 -9.60 33.28 18.63
CA ILE A 616 -8.81 33.09 19.86
C ILE A 616 -7.46 32.51 19.51
N THR A 617 -6.40 33.11 20.05
CA THR A 617 -5.05 32.54 20.09
C THR A 617 -4.67 32.30 21.55
N HIS A 618 -4.60 31.04 21.98
CA HIS A 618 -4.10 30.71 23.31
C HIS A 618 -3.29 29.40 23.31
N PRO A 619 -2.10 29.35 23.96
CA PRO A 619 -1.29 28.14 24.04
C PRO A 619 -1.98 26.86 24.56
N TRP A 620 -2.96 26.95 25.48
CA TRP A 620 -3.68 25.76 25.96
C TRP A 620 -4.53 25.11 24.86
N MET A 621 -4.95 25.91 23.87
CA MET A 621 -5.74 25.47 22.73
C MET A 621 -4.94 24.55 21.83
N ASN A 622 -3.72 24.96 21.45
CA ASN A 622 -2.79 24.14 20.67
C ASN A 622 -2.57 22.77 21.35
N LYS A 623 -2.41 22.77 22.69
CA LYS A 623 -2.24 21.56 23.48
C LYS A 623 -3.49 20.66 23.50
N ALA A 624 -4.69 21.27 23.53
CA ALA A 624 -5.94 20.53 23.42
C ALA A 624 -6.08 19.86 22.04
N MET A 625 -5.74 20.58 20.96
CA MET A 625 -5.73 20.05 19.59
C MET A 625 -4.74 18.89 19.45
N GLU A 626 -3.51 19.08 19.95
CA GLU A 626 -2.47 18.04 19.97
C GLU A 626 -2.94 16.78 20.70
N THR A 627 -3.68 16.95 21.81
CA THR A 627 -4.24 15.82 22.57
C THR A 627 -5.33 15.09 21.78
N SER A 628 -6.19 15.82 21.06
CA SER A 628 -7.22 15.22 20.21
C SER A 628 -6.62 14.46 19.03
N GLN A 629 -5.63 15.03 18.33
CA GLN A 629 -4.90 14.35 17.25
C GLN A 629 -4.21 13.08 17.76
N LYS A 630 -3.54 13.14 18.91
CA LYS A 630 -2.88 11.97 19.50
C LYS A 630 -3.87 10.82 19.79
N LYS A 631 -5.08 11.12 20.28
CA LYS A 631 -6.11 10.10 20.50
C LYS A 631 -6.58 9.43 19.21
N ILE A 632 -6.64 10.18 18.11
CA ILE A 632 -7.00 9.63 16.79
C ILE A 632 -5.88 8.75 16.25
N GLU A 633 -4.63 9.22 16.37
CA GLU A 633 -3.45 8.43 16.00
C GLU A 633 -3.40 7.11 16.79
N GLU A 634 -3.61 7.15 18.12
CA GLU A 634 -3.69 5.96 18.97
C GLU A 634 -4.84 5.02 18.54
N ARG A 635 -6.03 5.56 18.23
CA ARG A 635 -7.16 4.77 17.72
C ARG A 635 -6.84 4.10 16.38
N ASN A 636 -6.28 4.87 15.44
CA ASN A 636 -5.92 4.37 14.12
C ASN A 636 -4.79 3.33 14.19
N PHE A 637 -3.84 3.51 15.10
CA PHE A 637 -2.80 2.53 15.39
C PHE A 637 -3.39 1.22 15.90
N GLU A 638 -4.33 1.25 16.86
CA GLU A 638 -5.00 0.03 17.35
C GLU A 638 -5.80 -0.68 16.25
N ILE A 639 -6.48 0.06 15.36
CA ILE A 639 -7.15 -0.53 14.19
C ILE A 639 -6.14 -1.26 13.29
N ARG A 640 -5.04 -0.59 12.89
CA ARG A 640 -4.00 -1.21 12.06
C ARG A 640 -3.37 -2.42 12.73
N LYS A 641 -3.09 -2.34 14.02
CA LYS A 641 -2.53 -3.42 14.82
C LYS A 641 -3.46 -4.64 14.86
N ASN A 642 -4.76 -4.43 14.98
CA ASN A 642 -5.73 -5.53 14.93
C ASN A 642 -5.81 -6.15 13.53
N VAL A 643 -5.88 -5.34 12.46
CA VAL A 643 -5.83 -5.83 11.08
C VAL A 643 -4.56 -6.68 10.84
N LEU A 644 -3.40 -6.21 11.32
CA LEU A 644 -2.15 -6.95 11.22
C LEU A 644 -2.18 -8.28 11.97
N LYS A 645 -2.75 -8.34 13.18
CA LYS A 645 -2.86 -9.59 13.95
C LYS A 645 -3.68 -10.66 13.22
N TYR A 646 -4.80 -10.27 12.61
CA TYR A 646 -5.60 -11.20 11.82
C TYR A 646 -4.85 -11.66 10.56
N ASP A 647 -4.21 -10.73 9.84
CA ASP A 647 -3.42 -11.10 8.67
C ASP A 647 -2.15 -11.90 9.03
N ASP A 648 -1.55 -11.73 10.20
CA ASP A 648 -0.38 -12.53 10.61
C ASP A 648 -0.70 -14.03 10.66
N VAL A 649 -1.90 -14.41 11.12
CA VAL A 649 -2.36 -15.81 11.12
C VAL A 649 -2.49 -16.34 9.68
N ILE A 650 -3.16 -15.60 8.81
CA ILE A 650 -3.32 -15.97 7.39
C ILE A 650 -1.97 -15.94 6.67
N ASN A 651 -1.06 -15.04 7.04
CA ASN A 651 0.25 -14.89 6.43
C ASN A 651 1.19 -16.05 6.76
N ASP A 652 1.13 -16.61 7.95
CA ASP A 652 1.92 -17.80 8.29
C ASP A 652 1.44 -19.02 7.48
N GLN A 653 0.12 -19.18 7.32
CA GLN A 653 -0.45 -20.20 6.42
C GLN A 653 -0.04 -19.95 4.96
N ARG A 654 -0.19 -18.71 4.49
CA ARG A 654 0.17 -18.28 3.13
C ARG A 654 1.64 -18.54 2.83
N LYS A 655 2.55 -18.27 3.77
CA LYS A 655 3.98 -18.56 3.59
C LYS A 655 4.22 -20.05 3.38
N ALA A 656 3.64 -20.90 4.22
CA ALA A 656 3.78 -22.34 4.07
C ALA A 656 3.27 -22.83 2.70
N ILE A 657 2.07 -22.38 2.30
CA ILE A 657 1.49 -22.74 1.00
C ILE A 657 2.32 -22.19 -0.17
N PHE A 658 2.76 -20.93 -0.11
CA PHE A 658 3.53 -20.32 -1.20
C PHE A 658 4.94 -20.90 -1.29
N GLU A 659 5.59 -21.25 -0.18
CA GLU A 659 6.87 -21.94 -0.17
C GLU A 659 6.76 -23.32 -0.80
N GLN A 660 5.77 -24.11 -0.38
CA GLN A 660 5.49 -25.44 -0.94
C GLN A 660 5.14 -25.36 -2.44
N ARG A 661 4.29 -24.40 -2.83
CA ARG A 661 3.95 -24.14 -4.23
C ARG A 661 5.18 -23.79 -5.07
N MET A 662 6.08 -22.95 -4.53
CA MET A 662 7.33 -22.58 -5.20
C MET A 662 8.31 -23.75 -5.30
N GLU A 663 8.33 -24.66 -4.32
CA GLU A 663 9.09 -25.90 -4.37
C GLU A 663 8.60 -26.79 -5.51
N PHE A 664 7.28 -27.01 -5.61
CA PHE A 664 6.68 -27.77 -6.71
C PHE A 664 6.94 -27.12 -8.07
N LEU A 665 6.84 -25.79 -8.17
CA LEU A 665 7.14 -25.06 -9.40
C LEU A 665 8.61 -25.17 -9.84
N ARG A 666 9.55 -25.26 -8.89
CA ARG A 666 10.99 -25.42 -9.17
C ARG A 666 11.41 -26.85 -9.43
N SER A 667 10.70 -27.82 -8.86
CA SER A 667 11.04 -29.22 -9.07
C SER A 667 10.72 -29.67 -10.49
N ASP A 668 11.64 -30.42 -11.10
CA ASP A 668 11.41 -31.09 -12.38
C ASP A 668 10.59 -32.39 -12.21
N ASP A 669 10.60 -32.95 -11.00
CA ASP A 669 9.91 -34.19 -10.63
C ASP A 669 9.19 -34.03 -9.29
N VAL A 670 7.91 -34.41 -9.24
CA VAL A 670 7.09 -34.41 -8.02
C VAL A 670 6.55 -35.80 -7.69
N SER A 671 7.10 -36.85 -8.31
CA SER A 671 6.57 -38.22 -8.18
C SER A 671 6.58 -38.75 -6.77
N ASP A 672 7.63 -38.43 -6.02
CA ASP A 672 7.79 -38.88 -4.64
C ASP A 672 6.67 -38.27 -3.78
N VAL A 673 6.32 -37.01 -4.03
CA VAL A 673 5.20 -36.34 -3.36
C VAL A 673 3.86 -37.00 -3.72
N ILE A 674 3.65 -37.33 -5.00
CA ILE A 674 2.41 -38.00 -5.43
C ILE A 674 2.36 -39.43 -4.86
N GLU A 675 3.49 -40.13 -4.78
CA GLU A 675 3.59 -41.46 -4.18
C GLU A 675 3.24 -41.41 -2.69
N ASP A 676 3.86 -40.53 -1.92
CA ASP A 676 3.54 -40.31 -0.52
C ASP A 676 2.05 -39.96 -0.31
N MET A 677 1.48 -39.11 -1.18
CA MET A 677 0.04 -38.78 -1.16
C MET A 677 -0.83 -40.02 -1.41
N ARG A 678 -0.49 -40.86 -2.38
CA ARG A 678 -1.22 -42.11 -2.66
C ARG A 678 -1.13 -43.06 -1.47
N GLU A 679 0.05 -43.24 -0.89
CA GLU A 679 0.24 -44.11 0.28
C GLU A 679 -0.58 -43.62 1.47
N SER A 680 -0.56 -42.31 1.75
CA SER A 680 -1.33 -41.71 2.84
C SER A 680 -2.84 -41.86 2.64
N VAL A 681 -3.34 -41.72 1.41
CA VAL A 681 -4.76 -41.97 1.08
C VAL A 681 -5.12 -43.42 1.33
N ILE A 682 -4.29 -44.37 0.89
CA ILE A 682 -4.53 -45.82 1.11
C ILE A 682 -4.58 -46.13 2.61
N ASP A 683 -3.64 -45.59 3.38
CA ASP A 683 -3.61 -45.78 4.83
C ASP A 683 -4.83 -45.18 5.53
N ALA A 684 -5.27 -44.00 5.11
CA ALA A 684 -6.48 -43.37 5.64
C ALA A 684 -7.75 -44.16 5.30
N LEU A 685 -7.85 -44.69 4.07
CA LEU A 685 -8.96 -45.52 3.63
C LEU A 685 -9.04 -46.81 4.47
N VAL A 686 -7.92 -47.53 4.58
CA VAL A 686 -7.85 -48.76 5.38
C VAL A 686 -8.14 -48.48 6.85
N ALA A 687 -7.56 -47.44 7.45
CA ALA A 687 -7.81 -47.10 8.85
C ALA A 687 -9.28 -46.73 9.12
N ARG A 688 -9.95 -46.08 8.15
CA ARG A 688 -11.38 -45.72 8.24
C ARG A 688 -12.29 -46.95 8.19
N THR A 689 -12.01 -47.89 7.30
CA THR A 689 -12.87 -49.07 7.07
C THR A 689 -12.51 -50.27 7.93
N MET A 690 -11.25 -50.34 8.40
CA MET A 690 -10.70 -51.41 9.22
C MET A 690 -9.95 -50.81 10.42
N PRO A 691 -10.63 -50.39 11.51
CA PRO A 691 -9.95 -49.82 12.66
C PRO A 691 -9.02 -50.83 13.35
N GLU A 692 -7.81 -50.44 13.77
CA GLU A 692 -6.74 -51.33 14.29
C GLU A 692 -7.11 -52.22 15.49
N LYS A 693 -8.23 -51.93 16.17
CA LYS A 693 -8.71 -52.68 17.35
C LYS A 693 -10.09 -53.31 17.15
N ALA A 694 -10.62 -53.23 15.93
CA ALA A 694 -11.90 -53.82 15.57
C ALA A 694 -11.72 -55.31 15.27
N TYR A 695 -12.72 -56.12 15.64
CA TYR A 695 -12.78 -57.51 15.18
C TYR A 695 -13.06 -57.56 13.67
N ALA A 696 -12.65 -58.62 12.98
CA ALA A 696 -12.88 -58.76 11.53
C ALA A 696 -14.36 -58.62 11.11
N GLU A 697 -15.29 -58.99 12.01
CA GLU A 697 -16.74 -58.83 11.83
C GLU A 697 -17.21 -57.35 11.82
N GLN A 698 -16.38 -56.43 12.30
CA GLN A 698 -16.66 -54.99 12.39
C GLN A 698 -16.00 -54.20 11.26
N TRP A 699 -15.31 -54.86 10.33
CA TRP A 699 -14.70 -54.21 9.17
C TRP A 699 -15.75 -53.87 8.12
N ASP A 700 -15.71 -52.64 7.63
CA ASP A 700 -16.54 -52.17 6.53
C ASP A 700 -15.86 -52.46 5.18
N ILE A 701 -15.78 -53.74 4.83
CA ILE A 701 -15.15 -54.18 3.57
C ILE A 701 -15.96 -53.72 2.35
N ALA A 702 -17.28 -53.57 2.49
CA ALA A 702 -18.12 -53.03 1.43
C ALA A 702 -17.80 -51.55 1.16
N GLY A 703 -17.66 -50.73 2.20
CA GLY A 703 -17.24 -49.33 2.08
C GLY A 703 -15.80 -49.18 1.57
N LEU A 704 -14.90 -50.11 1.91
CA LEU A 704 -13.55 -50.15 1.34
C LEU A 704 -13.58 -50.42 -0.17
N GLU A 705 -14.34 -51.42 -0.61
CA GLU A 705 -14.52 -51.74 -2.03
C GLU A 705 -15.10 -50.57 -2.82
N GLU A 706 -16.13 -49.90 -2.27
CA GLU A 706 -16.73 -48.71 -2.87
C GLU A 706 -15.71 -47.55 -2.97
N SER A 707 -14.96 -47.29 -1.89
CA SER A 707 -13.95 -46.21 -1.86
C SER A 707 -12.80 -46.47 -2.84
N LEU A 708 -12.35 -47.72 -2.99
CA LEU A 708 -11.32 -48.09 -3.95
C LEU A 708 -11.79 -47.86 -5.40
N GLN A 709 -13.07 -48.09 -5.67
CA GLN A 709 -13.65 -47.83 -6.98
C GLN A 709 -13.87 -46.33 -7.23
N SER A 710 -14.37 -45.58 -6.25
CA SER A 710 -14.66 -44.14 -6.40
C SER A 710 -13.39 -43.30 -6.46
N ASP A 711 -12.43 -43.55 -5.56
CA ASP A 711 -11.31 -42.67 -5.32
C ASP A 711 -10.07 -43.08 -6.13
N LEU A 712 -9.89 -44.39 -6.34
CA LEU A 712 -8.71 -44.96 -7.03
C LEU A 712 -9.04 -45.63 -8.37
N ALA A 713 -10.32 -45.72 -8.75
CA ALA A 713 -10.78 -46.39 -9.97
C ALA A 713 -10.33 -47.86 -10.11
N LEU A 714 -10.16 -48.56 -8.97
CA LEU A 714 -9.71 -49.95 -8.94
C LEU A 714 -10.78 -50.89 -8.41
N ASN A 715 -11.00 -51.98 -9.15
CA ASN A 715 -11.84 -53.11 -8.71
C ASN A 715 -10.93 -54.21 -8.17
N LEU A 716 -10.69 -54.21 -6.85
CA LEU A 716 -9.84 -55.19 -6.18
C LEU A 716 -10.69 -56.21 -5.40
N PRO A 717 -10.31 -57.50 -5.35
CA PRO A 717 -11.05 -58.53 -4.62
C PRO A 717 -10.82 -58.45 -3.10
N VAL A 718 -11.06 -57.29 -2.49
CA VAL A 718 -10.82 -57.04 -1.06
C VAL A 718 -11.64 -57.94 -0.14
N ARG A 719 -12.83 -58.37 -0.57
CA ARG A 719 -13.65 -59.36 0.16
C ARG A 719 -12.98 -60.72 0.25
N GLU A 720 -12.29 -61.13 -0.80
CA GLU A 720 -11.56 -62.39 -0.81
C GLU A 720 -10.33 -62.29 0.10
N TRP A 721 -9.60 -61.17 0.03
CA TRP A 721 -8.44 -60.93 0.89
C TRP A 721 -8.81 -60.86 2.37
N ALA A 722 -9.90 -60.20 2.72
CA ALA A 722 -10.37 -60.09 4.10
C ALA A 722 -10.87 -61.42 4.69
N ALA A 723 -11.20 -62.41 3.85
CA ALA A 723 -11.65 -63.73 4.28
C ALA A 723 -10.50 -64.73 4.51
N GLU A 724 -9.25 -64.37 4.16
CA GLU A 724 -8.07 -65.21 4.35
C GLU A 724 -7.63 -65.27 5.83
N GLU A 725 -7.23 -66.44 6.31
CA GLU A 725 -6.73 -66.60 7.69
C GLU A 725 -5.41 -65.85 7.90
N GLY A 726 -5.36 -64.99 8.93
CA GLY A 726 -4.15 -64.28 9.33
C GLY A 726 -3.91 -62.95 8.64
N VAL A 727 -4.87 -62.46 7.84
CA VAL A 727 -4.81 -61.13 7.22
C VAL A 727 -5.20 -60.06 8.23
N ALA A 728 -4.37 -59.02 8.36
CA ALA A 728 -4.67 -57.82 9.13
C ALA A 728 -4.60 -56.57 8.23
N ASN A 729 -4.77 -55.41 8.85
CA ASN A 729 -4.80 -54.12 8.16
C ASN A 729 -3.54 -53.89 7.30
N GLU A 730 -2.37 -54.29 7.79
CA GLU A 730 -1.09 -54.05 7.15
C GLU A 730 -0.94 -54.87 5.86
N GLU A 731 -1.39 -56.12 5.86
CA GLU A 731 -1.39 -56.97 4.66
C GLU A 731 -2.39 -56.47 3.61
N ILE A 732 -3.57 -56.01 4.01
CA ILE A 732 -4.55 -55.43 3.07
C ILE A 732 -4.03 -54.12 2.49
N ALA A 733 -3.49 -53.23 3.32
CA ALA A 733 -2.87 -51.99 2.86
C ALA A 733 -1.71 -52.28 1.89
N GLY A 734 -0.86 -53.26 2.20
CA GLY A 734 0.23 -53.70 1.32
C GLY A 734 -0.26 -54.17 -0.05
N ARG A 735 -1.27 -55.04 -0.09
CA ARG A 735 -1.86 -55.53 -1.36
C ARG A 735 -2.50 -54.41 -2.18
N ILE A 736 -3.18 -53.47 -1.52
CA ILE A 736 -3.75 -52.29 -2.19
C ILE A 736 -2.64 -51.40 -2.76
N ARG A 737 -1.57 -51.12 -1.98
CA ARG A 737 -0.42 -50.33 -2.46
C ARG A 737 0.23 -50.95 -3.69
N GLU A 738 0.47 -52.26 -3.67
CA GLU A 738 1.04 -52.97 -4.83
C GLU A 738 0.17 -52.84 -6.07
N ALA A 739 -1.15 -53.04 -5.93
CA ALA A 739 -2.09 -52.93 -7.04
C ALA A 739 -2.18 -51.49 -7.59
N VAL A 740 -2.22 -50.48 -6.70
CA VAL A 740 -2.24 -49.06 -7.07
C VAL A 740 -0.95 -48.66 -7.78
N ASN A 741 0.20 -49.07 -7.26
CA ASN A 741 1.49 -48.76 -7.87
C ASN A 741 1.67 -49.44 -9.23
N ALA A 742 1.20 -50.68 -9.39
CA ALA A 742 1.19 -51.35 -10.69
C ALA A 742 0.28 -50.64 -11.70
N HIS A 743 -0.94 -50.27 -11.30
CA HIS A 743 -1.87 -49.52 -12.15
C HIS A 743 -1.30 -48.16 -12.58
N TYR A 744 -0.67 -47.44 -11.63
CA TYR A 744 -0.04 -46.16 -11.91
C TYR A 744 1.17 -46.28 -12.83
N ALA A 745 1.97 -47.35 -12.68
CA ALA A 745 3.08 -47.66 -13.57
C ALA A 745 2.60 -47.96 -15.01
N ASP A 746 1.49 -48.69 -15.17
CA ASP A 746 0.86 -48.92 -16.47
C ASP A 746 0.38 -47.60 -17.11
N LEU A 747 -0.20 -46.71 -16.31
CA LEU A 747 -0.62 -45.38 -16.76
C LEU A 747 0.58 -44.54 -17.24
N ILE A 748 1.69 -44.55 -16.49
CA ILE A 748 2.95 -43.91 -16.89
C ILE A 748 3.47 -44.49 -18.22
N ALA A 749 3.38 -45.81 -18.40
CA ALA A 749 3.83 -46.46 -19.63
C ALA A 749 2.97 -46.08 -20.85
N GLN A 750 1.67 -45.89 -20.67
CA GLN A 750 0.74 -45.48 -21.74
C GLN A 750 0.92 -44.02 -22.16
N ILE A 751 1.08 -43.10 -21.20
CA ILE A 751 1.22 -41.66 -21.44
C ILE A 751 2.66 -41.26 -21.82
N GLY A 752 3.63 -41.95 -21.23
CA GLY A 752 5.05 -41.63 -21.31
C GLY A 752 5.55 -40.84 -20.09
N PRO A 753 6.73 -41.19 -19.51
CA PRO A 753 7.21 -40.61 -18.26
C PRO A 753 7.30 -39.08 -18.25
N GLN A 754 7.87 -38.47 -19.29
CA GLN A 754 8.03 -37.00 -19.33
C GLN A 754 6.71 -36.25 -19.37
N GLN A 755 5.70 -36.79 -20.06
CA GLN A 755 4.39 -36.18 -20.13
C GLN A 755 3.62 -36.39 -18.83
N MET A 756 3.75 -37.57 -18.20
CA MET A 756 3.17 -37.84 -16.89
C MET A 756 3.70 -36.87 -15.82
N ARG A 757 5.02 -36.63 -15.76
CA ARG A 757 5.62 -35.68 -14.82
C ARG A 757 5.04 -34.26 -14.94
N ARG A 758 4.76 -33.82 -16.18
CA ARG A 758 4.11 -32.53 -16.42
C ARG A 758 2.67 -32.51 -15.93
N ILE A 759 1.92 -33.58 -16.18
CA ILE A 759 0.53 -33.74 -15.73
C ILE A 759 0.47 -33.75 -14.20
N GLU A 760 1.31 -34.55 -13.54
CA GLU A 760 1.42 -34.65 -12.08
C GLU A 760 1.64 -33.27 -11.46
N LYS A 761 2.65 -32.54 -11.95
CA LYS A 761 2.96 -31.20 -11.48
C LYS A 761 1.82 -30.20 -11.71
N GLN A 762 1.22 -30.21 -12.90
CA GLN A 762 0.13 -29.30 -13.24
C GLN A 762 -1.10 -29.57 -12.35
N PHE A 763 -1.45 -30.84 -12.17
CA PHE A 763 -2.61 -31.24 -11.35
C PHE A 763 -2.36 -30.92 -9.87
N LEU A 764 -1.17 -31.23 -9.35
CA LEU A 764 -0.78 -30.91 -7.97
C LEU A 764 -0.92 -29.41 -7.68
N LEU A 765 -0.40 -28.55 -8.56
CA LEU A 765 -0.52 -27.08 -8.43
C LEU A 765 -1.98 -26.62 -8.52
N GLN A 766 -2.76 -27.16 -9.47
CA GLN A 766 -4.16 -26.80 -9.64
C GLN A 766 -5.02 -27.19 -8.43
N VAL A 767 -4.81 -28.38 -7.87
CA VAL A 767 -5.52 -28.84 -6.67
C VAL A 767 -5.10 -28.03 -5.45
N LEU A 768 -3.80 -27.75 -5.29
CA LEU A 768 -3.31 -26.90 -4.20
C LEU A 768 -3.93 -25.50 -4.28
N ASP A 769 -3.93 -24.87 -5.45
CA ASP A 769 -4.49 -23.53 -5.65
C ASP A 769 -6.02 -23.53 -5.43
N LEU A 770 -6.73 -24.58 -5.86
CA LEU A 770 -8.16 -24.74 -5.63
C LEU A 770 -8.49 -24.84 -4.13
N ARG A 771 -7.82 -25.73 -3.40
CA ARG A 771 -8.05 -25.92 -1.96
C ARG A 771 -7.64 -24.71 -1.15
N TRP A 772 -6.55 -24.05 -1.52
CA TRP A 772 -6.15 -22.79 -0.90
C TRP A 772 -7.18 -21.69 -1.11
N ARG A 773 -7.75 -21.59 -2.32
CA ARG A 773 -8.83 -20.65 -2.59
C ARG A 773 -10.09 -20.95 -1.80
N GLU A 774 -10.47 -22.23 -1.64
CA GLU A 774 -11.61 -22.61 -0.79
C GLU A 774 -11.38 -22.28 0.69
N HIS A 775 -10.13 -22.32 1.14
CA HIS A 775 -9.74 -21.98 2.51
C HIS A 775 -9.74 -20.46 2.79
N LEU A 776 -9.46 -19.63 1.78
CA LEU A 776 -9.48 -18.16 1.84
C LEU A 776 -10.89 -17.57 1.81
#